data_AF-A0A8T3WVM5-F1
#
_entry.id   AF-A0A8T3WVM5-F1
#
_cell.length_a   1.000
_cell.length_b   1.000
_cell.length_c   1.000
_cell.angle_alpha   90.00
_cell.angle_beta   90.00
_cell.angle_gamma   90.00
#
_symmetry.space_group_name_H-M   'P 1'
#
loop_
_entity.id
_entity.type
_entity.pdbx_description
1 polymer ?
#
loop_
_entity_poly.entity_id
_entity_poly.type
_entity_poly.pdbx_seq_one_letter_code
_entity_poly.pdbx_strand_id
1 'polypeptide(L)'
;MKSPSKPQIIVTSALPYANGPIHVGHLVEYIQTDAYVRFLKLTGENALYCCADDTHGTPIQILAEKEGILPEQLIQRYHQEHLRDFTSFSIEFDSYYSTNSSENKQLSDLFFERLKKKKLIYTKEVELSYCSRCNRFLPDRYIKGKCPKCSAPDQYGDVCEQCNSTHATTDLVDPYCTVCGTPPAKKRSSHYFFRLSSFAGFLKRWFASNKSLQPEIKHYLENWIKEGLQDWDISRDGPYFGFKIPGEEDKYYYVWLDAPIGYISSFTHAIGNDIKQGEKGWNSSTITHFIGKDIIYFHFLFWPAMLEAAGFKLPETIVVHGFLTVNGEKMSKSRGTFFTAEEFASKYPPEFLRFYYAKSLSKKLADINLDFKDFYEAINNELVGNIANYCYRALSFTNRFLNSEVGEKARDPKLEKTILEKAEKIRGAYASFNFSEAVKEILAIADLGNQYFQKAEPWKLVKEDKVSAQQAVALNLNIVKILSILLAPILPAFAKELQSQLGIDRSSWKDINFTFENKTIGDAKIVLNKIDAEAPALEKKEPRKEIKVSTEPEAKALGIKVVWARIDDVNIKNKHEGLERYKKVIIEEIKSKGLLNIPFIKGYHDLYGRCNVSDGETPPEYLLRLIKEKGRLPSINTAVDAYNLVSLKYALSLGAHDISKIQGNVSMKVSSGGEEFIPLGSKEPVQVKKGEYVCADEEHVLCWLDIKQGMYTPVAANTKSILLYAQGNKNTPEDSLRKSVEEACNLITKYCGGEYVILSEKEESARFPLNLKVGKIIGVKDHPDAEKLYILQVDLGNEKRQLVAGLKGYYPKEALLNKKIIVVANLKPAKLRGILSDGMLLAADDGKTVEVLHPEGNPGDKVTCGDAENSTETVTFEDFMKSTIVVKDRHVVCDGKPLDVKGRLVSVNKTGDGAKVR
;
A
#
# COMPACT_ATOMS: atom_id res chain seq x y z
N MET A 1 -15.13 -18.75 -36.81
CA MET A 1 -15.45 -18.81 -35.37
C MET A 1 -16.95 -19.02 -35.23
N LYS A 2 -17.40 -20.11 -34.58
CA LYS A 2 -18.83 -20.33 -34.30
C LYS A 2 -19.33 -19.18 -33.42
N SER A 3 -20.41 -18.51 -33.79
CA SER A 3 -21.04 -17.51 -32.92
C SER A 3 -21.37 -18.16 -31.57
N PRO A 4 -21.16 -17.50 -30.42
CA PRO A 4 -21.65 -18.02 -29.16
C PRO A 4 -23.17 -18.22 -29.28
N SER A 5 -23.68 -19.41 -28.95
CA SER A 5 -25.11 -19.73 -29.08
C SER A 5 -25.99 -19.02 -28.04
N LYS A 6 -25.40 -18.23 -27.13
CA LYS A 6 -26.06 -17.47 -26.07
C LYS A 6 -25.53 -16.03 -26.02
N PRO A 7 -26.38 -15.03 -25.68
CA PRO A 7 -25.94 -13.65 -25.46
C PRO A 7 -24.85 -13.58 -24.37
N GLN A 8 -23.92 -12.64 -24.54
CA GLN A 8 -22.87 -12.38 -23.56
C GLN A 8 -23.49 -11.71 -22.31
N ILE A 9 -23.11 -12.18 -21.13
CA ILE A 9 -23.37 -11.52 -19.85
C ILE A 9 -22.06 -10.92 -19.37
N ILE A 10 -22.09 -9.65 -18.98
CA ILE A 10 -20.98 -8.91 -18.38
C ILE A 10 -21.37 -8.64 -16.93
N VAL A 11 -20.55 -9.10 -16.01
CA VAL A 11 -20.72 -8.86 -14.58
C VAL A 11 -19.51 -8.06 -14.10
N THR A 12 -19.74 -7.02 -13.29
CA THR A 12 -18.65 -6.24 -12.70
C THR A 12 -18.85 -6.06 -11.21
N SER A 13 -17.75 -5.86 -10.50
CA SER A 13 -17.69 -5.26 -9.17
C SER A 13 -17.19 -3.83 -9.30
N ALA A 14 -17.40 -3.00 -8.28
CA ALA A 14 -16.77 -1.70 -8.16
C ALA A 14 -15.24 -1.83 -8.30
N LEU A 15 -14.62 -0.80 -8.88
CA LEU A 15 -13.18 -0.78 -9.07
C LEU A 15 -12.52 -0.40 -7.72
N PRO A 16 -11.68 -1.26 -7.11
CA PRO A 16 -11.03 -0.90 -5.87
C PRO A 16 -9.98 0.17 -6.15
N TYR A 17 -9.89 1.15 -5.26
CA TYR A 17 -9.02 2.30 -5.46
C TYR A 17 -7.56 1.93 -5.10
N ALA A 18 -6.61 2.24 -5.98
CA ALA A 18 -5.21 1.81 -5.87
C ALA A 18 -4.36 2.69 -4.91
N ASN A 19 -4.85 2.89 -3.69
CA ASN A 19 -4.15 3.65 -2.64
C ASN A 19 -4.10 2.94 -1.28
N GLY A 20 -4.53 1.68 -1.21
CA GLY A 20 -4.58 0.93 0.04
C GLY A 20 -5.00 -0.52 -0.21
N PRO A 21 -4.67 -1.43 0.71
CA PRO A 21 -4.93 -2.85 0.53
C PRO A 21 -6.42 -3.19 0.56
N ILE A 22 -6.76 -4.33 -0.04
CA ILE A 22 -8.10 -4.92 0.07
C ILE A 22 -8.36 -5.29 1.53
N HIS A 23 -9.57 -5.05 2.01
CA HIS A 23 -10.01 -5.40 3.35
C HIS A 23 -11.28 -6.23 3.32
N VAL A 24 -11.62 -6.88 4.43
CA VAL A 24 -12.76 -7.81 4.52
C VAL A 24 -14.09 -7.16 4.11
N GLY A 25 -14.25 -5.86 4.33
CA GLY A 25 -15.41 -5.11 3.80
C GLY A 25 -15.52 -5.07 2.28
N HIS A 26 -14.41 -4.94 1.54
CA HIS A 26 -14.42 -5.02 0.08
C HIS A 26 -14.85 -6.43 -0.36
N LEU A 27 -14.34 -7.47 0.31
CA LEU A 27 -14.62 -8.86 -0.03
C LEU A 27 -16.11 -9.24 0.04
N VAL A 28 -16.96 -8.48 0.75
CA VAL A 28 -18.42 -8.65 0.67
C VAL A 28 -18.89 -8.59 -0.78
N GLU A 29 -18.47 -7.56 -1.52
CA GLU A 29 -18.87 -7.33 -2.91
C GLU A 29 -18.27 -8.39 -3.85
N TYR A 30 -16.96 -8.59 -3.78
CA TYR A 30 -16.26 -9.44 -4.74
C TYR A 30 -16.61 -10.92 -4.54
N ILE A 31 -16.82 -11.39 -3.31
CA ILE A 31 -17.29 -12.75 -3.04
C ILE A 31 -18.72 -12.94 -3.56
N GLN A 32 -19.61 -11.97 -3.31
CA GLN A 32 -20.98 -12.02 -3.83
C GLN A 32 -21.00 -12.10 -5.35
N THR A 33 -20.18 -11.26 -5.99
CA THR A 33 -20.09 -11.17 -7.45
C THR A 33 -19.50 -12.44 -8.05
N ASP A 34 -18.39 -12.94 -7.50
CA ASP A 34 -17.76 -14.18 -7.92
C ASP A 34 -18.70 -15.38 -7.78
N ALA A 35 -19.43 -15.49 -6.67
CA ALA A 35 -20.41 -16.55 -6.48
C ALA A 35 -21.54 -16.48 -7.53
N TYR A 36 -22.02 -15.29 -7.87
CA TYR A 36 -23.01 -15.12 -8.93
C TYR A 36 -22.46 -15.54 -10.31
N VAL A 37 -21.23 -15.11 -10.65
CA VAL A 37 -20.59 -15.46 -11.91
C VAL A 37 -20.36 -16.96 -12.03
N ARG A 38 -19.88 -17.61 -10.96
CA ARG A 38 -19.70 -19.06 -10.92
C ARG A 38 -21.02 -19.79 -11.13
N PHE A 39 -22.12 -19.32 -10.54
CA PHE A 39 -23.46 -19.83 -10.79
C PHE A 39 -23.87 -19.69 -12.27
N LEU A 40 -23.65 -18.53 -12.89
CA LEU A 40 -23.93 -18.32 -14.31
C LEU A 40 -23.14 -19.29 -15.19
N LYS A 41 -21.83 -19.42 -14.96
CA LYS A 41 -20.96 -20.35 -15.69
C LYS A 41 -21.40 -21.81 -15.50
N LEU A 42 -21.76 -22.19 -14.27
CA LEU A 42 -22.21 -23.55 -13.92
C LEU A 42 -23.56 -23.92 -14.58
N THR A 43 -24.43 -22.94 -14.80
CA THR A 43 -25.70 -23.11 -15.54
C THR A 43 -25.53 -23.02 -17.06
N GLY A 44 -24.29 -22.83 -17.53
CA GLY A 44 -23.92 -22.79 -18.95
C GLY A 44 -24.25 -21.46 -19.62
N GLU A 45 -24.31 -20.36 -18.87
CA GLU A 45 -24.38 -19.01 -19.43
C GLU A 45 -23.00 -18.53 -19.88
N ASN A 46 -22.97 -17.69 -20.92
CA ASN A 46 -21.73 -17.05 -21.40
C ASN A 46 -21.48 -15.78 -20.59
N ALA A 47 -20.92 -15.92 -19.38
CA ALA A 47 -20.67 -14.82 -18.47
C ALA A 47 -19.17 -14.49 -18.37
N LEU A 48 -18.85 -13.20 -18.46
CA LEU A 48 -17.52 -12.63 -18.19
C LEU A 48 -17.58 -11.77 -16.94
N TYR A 49 -16.62 -11.96 -16.05
CA TYR A 49 -16.40 -11.15 -14.86
C TYR A 49 -15.26 -10.17 -15.11
N CYS A 50 -15.62 -8.89 -15.25
CA CYS A 50 -14.69 -7.81 -15.58
C CYS A 50 -14.57 -6.85 -14.39
N CYS A 51 -13.34 -6.60 -13.97
CA CYS A 51 -13.00 -5.59 -12.97
C CYS A 51 -11.65 -4.95 -13.33
N ALA A 52 -11.24 -3.95 -12.57
CA ALA A 52 -10.00 -3.20 -12.75
C ALA A 52 -9.69 -2.42 -11.47
N ASP A 53 -8.44 -2.02 -11.27
CA ASP A 53 -8.13 -0.99 -10.29
C ASP A 53 -8.55 0.39 -10.77
N ASP A 54 -9.10 1.18 -9.86
CA ASP A 54 -9.22 2.62 -10.02
C ASP A 54 -7.91 3.30 -9.61
N THR A 55 -7.20 3.78 -10.63
CA THR A 55 -5.79 4.18 -10.54
C THR A 55 -5.54 5.66 -10.70
N HIS A 56 -6.57 6.49 -10.91
CA HIS A 56 -6.39 7.93 -11.08
C HIS A 56 -6.78 8.74 -9.86
N GLY A 57 -6.24 9.95 -9.77
CA GLY A 57 -6.69 10.95 -8.83
C GLY A 57 -5.66 11.40 -7.80
N THR A 58 -6.03 12.50 -7.13
CA THR A 58 -5.20 13.19 -6.16
C THR A 58 -4.68 12.30 -5.01
N PRO A 59 -5.49 11.42 -4.39
CA PRO A 59 -4.98 10.58 -3.29
C PRO A 59 -3.82 9.65 -3.70
N ILE A 60 -3.83 9.12 -4.93
CA ILE A 60 -2.75 8.27 -5.46
C ILE A 60 -1.49 9.10 -5.64
N GLN A 61 -1.61 10.29 -6.23
CA GLN A 61 -0.48 11.21 -6.37
C GLN A 61 0.10 11.61 -5.02
N ILE A 62 -0.73 11.94 -4.02
CA ILE A 62 -0.28 12.28 -2.67
C ILE A 62 0.49 11.12 -2.04
N LEU A 63 -0.03 9.90 -2.15
CA LEU A 63 0.59 8.74 -1.54
C LEU A 63 1.93 8.42 -2.22
N ALA A 64 2.00 8.52 -3.54
CA ALA A 64 3.23 8.31 -4.30
C ALA A 64 4.29 9.38 -3.95
N GLU A 65 3.90 10.66 -3.89
CA GLU A 65 4.75 11.78 -3.44
C GLU A 65 5.27 11.54 -2.01
N LYS A 66 4.42 11.07 -1.10
CA LYS A 66 4.78 10.77 0.30
C LYS A 66 5.77 9.60 0.41
N GLU A 67 5.66 8.61 -0.46
CA GLU A 67 6.54 7.45 -0.49
C GLU A 67 7.82 7.64 -1.33
N GLY A 68 7.93 8.78 -2.03
CA GLY A 68 9.09 9.07 -2.89
C GLY A 68 9.15 8.21 -4.16
N ILE A 69 8.00 7.73 -4.65
CA ILE A 69 7.90 6.88 -5.85
C ILE A 69 7.00 7.53 -6.91
N LEU A 70 7.07 7.04 -8.14
CA LEU A 70 6.16 7.48 -9.21
C LEU A 70 4.73 6.91 -8.97
N PRO A 71 3.66 7.65 -9.31
CA PRO A 71 2.29 7.13 -9.23
C PRO A 71 2.09 5.80 -9.96
N GLU A 72 2.74 5.60 -11.10
CA GLU A 72 2.71 4.35 -11.88
C GLU A 72 3.30 3.17 -11.09
N GLN A 73 4.34 3.40 -10.30
CA GLN A 73 4.93 2.36 -9.43
C GLN A 73 3.98 2.02 -8.28
N LEU A 74 3.33 3.02 -7.71
CA LEU A 74 2.36 2.85 -6.63
C LEU A 74 1.17 1.99 -7.09
N ILE A 75 0.55 2.34 -8.23
CA ILE A 75 -0.60 1.59 -8.75
C ILE A 75 -0.20 0.18 -9.20
N GLN A 76 1.02 -0.01 -9.71
CA GLN A 76 1.50 -1.34 -10.07
C GLN A 76 1.68 -2.24 -8.84
N ARG A 77 2.18 -1.67 -7.72
CA ARG A 77 2.29 -2.38 -6.45
C ARG A 77 0.90 -2.82 -5.96
N TYR A 78 -0.05 -1.88 -5.86
CA TYR A 78 -1.39 -2.21 -5.39
C TYR A 78 -2.13 -3.17 -6.32
N HIS A 79 -1.92 -3.08 -7.64
CA HIS A 79 -2.48 -4.05 -8.58
C HIS A 79 -2.04 -5.49 -8.27
N GLN A 80 -0.77 -5.69 -7.94
CA GLN A 80 -0.25 -7.00 -7.54
C GLN A 80 -0.80 -7.45 -6.18
N GLU A 81 -0.85 -6.54 -5.20
CA GLU A 81 -1.43 -6.81 -3.88
C GLU A 81 -2.92 -7.21 -3.98
N HIS A 82 -3.71 -6.43 -4.73
CA HIS A 82 -5.14 -6.68 -4.93
C HIS A 82 -5.37 -8.01 -5.64
N LEU A 83 -4.64 -8.29 -6.73
CA LEU A 83 -4.79 -9.54 -7.45
C LEU A 83 -4.39 -10.75 -6.59
N ARG A 84 -3.32 -10.64 -5.78
CA ARG A 84 -2.93 -11.66 -4.79
C ARG A 84 -4.06 -11.91 -3.81
N ASP A 85 -4.59 -10.86 -3.21
CA ASP A 85 -5.63 -10.94 -2.19
C ASP A 85 -6.90 -11.55 -2.78
N PHE A 86 -7.40 -11.07 -3.92
CA PHE A 86 -8.56 -11.66 -4.60
C PHE A 86 -8.35 -13.12 -4.97
N THR A 87 -7.16 -13.47 -5.49
CA THR A 87 -6.81 -14.86 -5.81
C THR A 87 -6.83 -15.74 -4.56
N SER A 88 -6.33 -15.26 -3.40
CA SER A 88 -6.38 -16.04 -2.16
C SER A 88 -7.82 -16.34 -1.71
N PHE A 89 -8.77 -15.45 -1.98
CA PHE A 89 -10.20 -15.67 -1.74
C PHE A 89 -10.91 -16.40 -2.88
N SER A 90 -10.17 -17.01 -3.81
CA SER A 90 -10.70 -17.74 -4.96
C SER A 90 -11.65 -16.90 -5.81
N ILE A 91 -11.39 -15.60 -5.94
CA ILE A 91 -12.13 -14.73 -6.85
C ILE A 91 -11.48 -14.85 -8.23
N GLU A 92 -12.26 -15.27 -9.23
CA GLU A 92 -11.77 -15.51 -10.58
C GLU A 92 -12.35 -14.50 -11.57
N PHE A 93 -11.56 -13.46 -11.88
CA PHE A 93 -11.88 -12.52 -12.94
C PHE A 93 -11.54 -13.12 -14.32
N ASP A 94 -12.39 -12.89 -15.32
CA ASP A 94 -12.01 -13.12 -16.71
C ASP A 94 -11.12 -11.97 -17.22
N SER A 95 -11.26 -10.77 -16.64
CA SER A 95 -10.34 -9.66 -16.80
C SER A 95 -10.28 -8.81 -15.54
N TYR A 96 -9.06 -8.69 -14.97
CA TYR A 96 -8.74 -7.75 -13.91
C TYR A 96 -7.71 -6.76 -14.46
N TYR A 97 -8.12 -5.51 -14.67
CA TYR A 97 -7.40 -4.55 -15.49
C TYR A 97 -7.06 -3.25 -14.73
N SER A 98 -6.90 -2.12 -15.43
CA SER A 98 -6.60 -0.82 -14.81
C SER A 98 -7.31 0.31 -15.54
N THR A 99 -7.76 1.33 -14.79
CA THR A 99 -8.27 2.58 -15.38
C THR A 99 -7.16 3.39 -16.08
N ASN A 100 -5.90 3.23 -15.69
CA ASN A 100 -4.73 3.80 -16.38
C ASN A 100 -4.26 2.89 -17.52
N SER A 101 -5.15 2.65 -18.48
CA SER A 101 -4.91 1.83 -19.67
C SER A 101 -5.15 2.60 -20.96
N SER A 102 -4.55 2.12 -22.06
CA SER A 102 -4.68 2.77 -23.37
C SER A 102 -6.13 2.74 -23.88
N GLU A 103 -6.84 1.66 -23.56
CA GLU A 103 -8.22 1.38 -23.93
C GLU A 103 -9.15 2.31 -23.16
N ASN A 104 -8.92 2.46 -21.85
CA ASN A 104 -9.72 3.36 -21.03
C ASN A 104 -9.51 4.82 -21.42
N LYS A 105 -8.29 5.20 -21.84
CA LYS A 105 -8.02 6.54 -22.38
C LYS A 105 -8.82 6.78 -23.65
N GLN A 106 -8.74 5.86 -24.61
CA GLN A 106 -9.44 5.99 -25.89
C GLN A 106 -10.96 6.03 -25.70
N LEU A 107 -11.50 5.22 -24.79
CA LEU A 107 -12.92 5.24 -24.44
C LEU A 107 -13.31 6.54 -23.71
N SER A 108 -12.50 7.04 -22.78
CA SER A 108 -12.74 8.33 -22.12
C SER A 108 -12.79 9.48 -23.12
N ASP A 109 -11.84 9.53 -24.05
CA ASP A 109 -11.82 10.50 -25.15
C ASP A 109 -13.06 10.35 -26.05
N LEU A 110 -13.47 9.12 -26.37
CA LEU A 110 -14.68 8.84 -27.14
C LEU A 110 -15.95 9.34 -26.44
N PHE A 111 -16.10 9.07 -25.13
CA PHE A 111 -17.22 9.55 -24.33
C PHE A 111 -17.24 11.08 -24.33
N PHE A 112 -16.12 11.72 -23.99
CA PHE A 112 -16.02 13.17 -23.93
C PHE A 112 -16.40 13.82 -25.27
N GLU A 113 -15.87 13.34 -26.39
CA GLU A 113 -16.17 13.88 -27.72
C GLU A 113 -17.65 13.71 -28.10
N ARG A 114 -18.27 12.56 -27.80
CA ARG A 114 -19.71 12.34 -28.05
C ARG A 114 -20.59 13.27 -27.22
N LEU A 115 -20.26 13.44 -25.94
CA LEU A 115 -20.98 14.32 -25.02
C LEU A 115 -20.83 15.79 -25.44
N LYS A 116 -19.61 16.21 -25.82
CA LYS A 116 -19.30 17.54 -26.35
C LYS A 116 -20.06 17.84 -27.64
N LYS A 117 -20.07 16.90 -28.61
CA LYS A 117 -20.83 17.02 -29.87
C LYS A 117 -22.34 17.20 -29.64
N LYS A 118 -22.89 16.60 -28.58
CA LYS A 118 -24.28 16.76 -28.15
C LYS A 118 -24.54 18.02 -27.32
N LYS A 119 -23.54 18.89 -27.12
CA LYS A 119 -23.62 20.11 -26.28
C LYS A 119 -23.99 19.83 -24.81
N LEU A 120 -23.66 18.63 -24.33
CA LEU A 120 -23.88 18.21 -22.94
C LEU A 120 -22.69 18.54 -22.03
N ILE A 121 -21.61 19.07 -22.60
CA ILE A 121 -20.46 19.57 -21.88
C ILE A 121 -20.39 21.09 -22.09
N TYR A 122 -20.13 21.82 -21.02
CA TYR A 122 -19.88 23.27 -21.06
C TYR A 122 -18.77 23.63 -20.07
N THR A 123 -18.16 24.80 -20.25
CA THR A 123 -17.14 25.31 -19.34
C THR A 123 -17.72 26.34 -18.37
N LYS A 124 -17.22 26.35 -17.14
CA LYS A 124 -17.57 27.32 -16.10
C LYS A 124 -16.33 27.66 -15.30
N GLU A 125 -16.13 28.94 -15.00
CA GLU A 125 -15.11 29.38 -14.06
C GLU A 125 -15.48 28.97 -12.63
N VAL A 126 -14.58 28.26 -11.97
CA VAL A 126 -14.67 27.88 -10.56
C VAL A 126 -13.56 28.58 -9.78
N GLU A 127 -13.87 29.02 -8.56
CA GLU A 127 -12.88 29.58 -7.65
C GLU A 127 -12.40 28.48 -6.71
N LEU A 128 -11.09 28.22 -6.73
CA LEU A 128 -10.45 27.15 -5.99
C LEU A 128 -9.29 27.67 -5.14
N SER A 129 -8.93 26.90 -4.12
CA SER A 129 -7.74 27.17 -3.31
C SER A 129 -6.48 26.79 -4.10
N TYR A 130 -5.47 27.66 -4.09
CA TYR A 130 -4.23 27.53 -4.86
C TYR A 130 -3.01 27.83 -4.01
N CYS A 131 -2.01 26.94 -4.03
CA CYS A 131 -0.74 27.17 -3.38
C CYS A 131 0.26 27.77 -4.38
N SER A 132 0.67 29.01 -4.13
CA SER A 132 1.68 29.72 -4.94
C SER A 132 3.07 29.09 -4.84
N ARG A 133 3.40 28.47 -3.71
CA ARG A 133 4.70 27.80 -3.50
C ARG A 133 4.79 26.45 -4.20
N CYS A 134 3.74 25.63 -4.10
CA CYS A 134 3.66 24.32 -4.76
C CYS A 134 3.19 24.41 -6.22
N ASN A 135 2.86 25.62 -6.69
CA ASN A 135 2.37 25.92 -8.03
C ASN A 135 1.20 25.02 -8.47
N ARG A 136 0.25 24.74 -7.56
CA ARG A 136 -0.87 23.81 -7.79
C ARG A 136 -2.15 24.24 -7.09
N PHE A 137 -3.29 23.84 -7.64
CA PHE A 137 -4.57 23.87 -6.93
C PHE A 137 -4.58 22.85 -5.78
N LEU A 138 -5.36 23.12 -4.75
CA LEU A 138 -5.44 22.32 -3.53
C LEU A 138 -6.82 21.68 -3.40
N PRO A 139 -7.02 20.48 -3.98
CA PRO A 139 -8.13 19.58 -3.64
C PRO A 139 -8.23 19.31 -2.13
N ASP A 140 -9.35 18.75 -1.68
CA ASP A 140 -9.74 18.59 -0.27
C ASP A 140 -8.65 18.05 0.67
N ARG A 141 -7.79 17.12 0.19
CA ARG A 141 -6.70 16.50 0.96
C ARG A 141 -5.39 17.28 0.97
N TYR A 142 -5.26 18.27 0.09
CA TYR A 142 -4.10 19.16 -0.01
C TYR A 142 -4.23 20.46 0.80
N ILE A 143 -5.36 20.62 1.49
CA ILE A 143 -5.67 21.80 2.30
C ILE A 143 -6.22 21.36 3.65
N LYS A 144 -5.77 22.06 4.70
CA LYS A 144 -6.36 21.97 6.04
C LYS A 144 -6.63 23.35 6.59
N GLY A 145 -7.54 23.46 7.54
CA GLY A 145 -7.83 24.69 8.25
C GLY A 145 -8.74 24.43 9.43
N LYS A 146 -9.31 25.49 9.98
CA LYS A 146 -10.36 25.39 11.00
C LYS A 146 -11.71 25.18 10.33
N CYS A 147 -12.54 24.32 10.92
CA CYS A 147 -13.91 24.12 10.48
C CYS A 147 -14.69 25.45 10.53
N PRO A 148 -15.37 25.87 9.45
CA PRO A 148 -16.16 27.10 9.46
C PRO A 148 -17.37 27.07 10.40
N LYS A 149 -17.80 25.87 10.84
CA LYS A 149 -18.99 25.67 11.66
C LYS A 149 -18.69 25.51 13.16
N CYS A 150 -17.73 24.66 13.53
CA CYS A 150 -17.41 24.37 14.93
C CYS A 150 -16.02 24.84 15.37
N SER A 151 -15.24 25.48 14.48
CA SER A 151 -13.88 25.99 14.74
C SER A 151 -12.85 24.93 15.14
N ALA A 152 -13.16 23.64 14.98
CA ALA A 152 -12.20 22.56 15.18
C ALA A 152 -10.97 22.78 14.27
N PRO A 153 -9.73 22.71 14.81
CA PRO A 153 -8.52 22.91 14.01
C PRO A 153 -8.21 21.69 13.13
N ASP A 154 -7.32 21.87 12.15
CA ASP A 154 -6.72 20.83 11.30
C ASP A 154 -7.69 19.92 10.53
N GLN A 155 -8.81 20.49 10.10
CA GLN A 155 -9.84 19.83 9.32
C GLN A 155 -9.53 19.90 7.82
N TYR A 156 -9.79 18.82 7.10
CA TYR A 156 -9.66 18.76 5.65
C TYR A 156 -10.76 19.56 4.93
N GLY A 157 -10.55 19.80 3.63
CA GLY A 157 -11.36 20.72 2.82
C GLY A 157 -12.79 20.27 2.48
N ASP A 158 -13.19 19.05 2.83
CA ASP A 158 -14.47 18.44 2.47
C ASP A 158 -15.42 18.29 3.67
N VAL A 159 -14.97 17.62 4.73
CA VAL A 159 -15.78 17.22 5.89
C VAL A 159 -15.03 17.48 7.19
N CYS A 160 -15.70 18.10 8.15
CA CYS A 160 -15.19 18.22 9.51
C CYS A 160 -15.33 16.89 10.28
N GLU A 161 -14.24 16.31 10.77
CA GLU A 161 -14.23 15.07 11.55
C GLU A 161 -14.82 15.23 12.95
N GLN A 162 -14.99 16.47 13.45
CA GLN A 162 -15.56 16.75 14.76
C GLN A 162 -17.08 16.95 14.74
N CYS A 163 -17.60 17.71 13.77
CA CYS A 163 -19.04 18.03 13.71
C CYS A 163 -19.75 17.48 12.47
N ASN A 164 -19.04 16.76 11.60
CA ASN A 164 -19.53 16.16 10.36
C ASN A 164 -20.18 17.15 9.37
N SER A 165 -19.91 18.45 9.50
CA SER A 165 -20.33 19.43 8.49
C SER A 165 -19.50 19.29 7.22
N THR A 166 -20.17 19.45 6.08
CA THR A 166 -19.53 19.60 4.78
C THR A 166 -19.29 21.08 4.47
N HIS A 167 -18.22 21.38 3.75
CA HIS A 167 -17.84 22.73 3.32
C HIS A 167 -16.95 22.66 2.08
N ALA A 168 -16.82 23.76 1.33
CA ALA A 168 -15.85 23.82 0.25
C ALA A 168 -14.44 24.12 0.78
N THR A 169 -13.40 23.80 0.01
CA THR A 169 -12.01 24.13 0.38
C THR A 169 -11.78 25.63 0.60
N THR A 170 -12.60 26.47 -0.03
CA THR A 170 -12.58 27.93 0.07
C THR A 170 -13.24 28.48 1.34
N ASP A 171 -13.98 27.64 2.06
CA ASP A 171 -14.75 28.01 3.25
C ASP A 171 -13.96 27.78 4.55
N LEU A 172 -12.86 27.01 4.48
CA LEU A 172 -11.98 26.78 5.63
C LEU A 172 -11.43 28.11 6.18
N VAL A 173 -11.42 28.24 7.50
CA VAL A 173 -10.86 29.40 8.20
C VAL A 173 -9.37 29.14 8.48
N ASP A 174 -8.52 30.15 8.26
CA ASP A 174 -7.06 30.04 8.34
C ASP A 174 -6.49 28.82 7.60
N PRO A 175 -6.83 28.63 6.31
CA PRO A 175 -6.39 27.44 5.60
C PRO A 175 -4.89 27.48 5.35
N TYR A 176 -4.29 26.29 5.26
CA TYR A 176 -2.89 26.09 4.89
C TYR A 176 -2.75 24.86 3.99
N CYS A 177 -1.77 24.91 3.10
CA CYS A 177 -1.41 23.79 2.23
C CYS A 177 -0.80 22.66 3.06
N THR A 178 -1.32 21.44 2.95
CA THR A 178 -0.80 20.28 3.70
C THR A 178 0.60 19.84 3.23
N VAL A 179 1.03 20.27 2.04
CA VAL A 179 2.35 19.94 1.48
C VAL A 179 3.44 20.85 2.02
N CYS A 180 3.21 22.17 2.06
CA CYS A 180 4.28 23.15 2.32
C CYS A 180 3.94 24.18 3.40
N GLY A 181 2.77 24.08 4.03
CA GLY A 181 2.28 24.99 5.07
C GLY A 181 1.87 26.38 4.58
N THR A 182 2.03 26.70 3.30
CA THR A 182 1.72 28.04 2.76
C THR A 182 0.19 28.28 2.78
N PRO A 183 -0.28 29.44 3.29
CA PRO A 183 -1.68 29.83 3.18
C PRO A 183 -2.11 29.89 1.70
N PRO A 184 -3.18 29.21 1.29
CA PRO A 184 -3.62 29.21 -0.09
C PRO A 184 -4.25 30.54 -0.49
N ALA A 185 -4.00 30.96 -1.72
CA ALA A 185 -4.72 32.03 -2.37
C ALA A 185 -5.98 31.47 -3.05
N LYS A 186 -6.98 32.33 -3.30
CA LYS A 186 -8.11 31.98 -4.16
C LYS A 186 -7.72 32.25 -5.61
N LYS A 187 -7.89 31.28 -6.49
CA LYS A 187 -7.59 31.39 -7.92
C LYS A 187 -8.75 30.83 -8.73
N ARG A 188 -9.10 31.51 -9.83
CA ARG A 188 -10.12 31.02 -10.76
C ARG A 188 -9.51 30.07 -11.77
N SER A 189 -10.29 29.06 -12.14
CA SER A 189 -9.94 28.04 -13.12
C SER A 189 -11.15 27.69 -13.95
N SER A 190 -10.98 27.54 -15.27
CA SER A 190 -12.02 27.05 -16.15
C SER A 190 -12.17 25.54 -16.03
N HIS A 191 -13.37 25.07 -15.72
CA HIS A 191 -13.67 23.65 -15.53
C HIS A 191 -14.77 23.20 -16.49
N TYR A 192 -14.68 21.94 -16.92
CA TYR A 192 -15.67 21.27 -17.76
C TYR A 192 -16.75 20.61 -16.90
N PHE A 193 -18.01 20.91 -17.21
CA PHE A 193 -19.19 20.37 -16.53
C PHE A 193 -20.03 19.53 -17.49
N PHE A 194 -20.45 18.34 -17.03
CA PHE A 194 -21.46 17.52 -17.66
C PHE A 194 -22.86 17.94 -17.21
N ARG A 195 -23.77 18.13 -18.16
CA ARG A 195 -25.17 18.55 -17.94
C ARG A 195 -26.07 17.45 -17.37
N LEU A 196 -25.70 16.87 -16.23
CA LEU A 196 -26.49 15.83 -15.55
C LEU A 196 -27.92 16.30 -15.25
N SER A 197 -28.12 17.59 -14.96
CA SER A 197 -29.45 18.18 -14.72
C SER A 197 -30.45 17.90 -15.85
N SER A 198 -29.97 17.83 -17.09
CA SER A 198 -30.81 17.58 -18.28
C SER A 198 -31.34 16.14 -18.39
N PHE A 199 -30.79 15.20 -17.60
CA PHE A 199 -31.15 13.78 -17.66
C PHE A 199 -32.22 13.35 -16.66
N ALA A 200 -32.71 14.25 -15.79
CA ALA A 200 -33.71 13.93 -14.77
C ALA A 200 -34.95 13.19 -15.34
N GLY A 201 -35.46 13.65 -16.49
CA GLY A 201 -36.62 13.02 -17.15
C GLY A 201 -36.31 11.62 -17.71
N PHE A 202 -35.11 11.41 -18.23
CA PHE A 202 -34.65 10.09 -18.70
C PHE A 202 -34.49 9.12 -17.52
N LEU A 203 -33.77 9.53 -16.47
CA LEU A 203 -33.51 8.70 -15.29
C LEU A 203 -34.82 8.27 -14.62
N LYS A 204 -35.77 9.19 -14.48
CA LYS A 204 -37.11 8.87 -13.94
C LYS A 204 -37.83 7.80 -14.75
N ARG A 205 -37.77 7.85 -16.09
CA ARG A 205 -38.37 6.82 -16.96
C ARG A 205 -37.64 5.48 -16.84
N TRP A 206 -36.31 5.50 -16.77
CA TRP A 206 -35.51 4.30 -16.62
C TRP A 206 -35.80 3.60 -15.28
N PHE A 207 -35.85 4.32 -14.16
CA PHE A 207 -36.18 3.75 -12.85
C PHE A 207 -37.60 3.18 -12.78
N ALA A 208 -38.57 3.85 -13.41
CA ALA A 208 -39.97 3.40 -13.44
C ALA A 208 -40.14 2.12 -14.26
N SER A 209 -39.43 2.00 -15.39
CA SER A 209 -39.53 0.85 -16.30
C SER A 209 -38.67 -0.34 -15.90
N ASN A 210 -37.53 -0.11 -15.22
CA ASN A 210 -36.63 -1.19 -14.81
C ASN A 210 -37.12 -1.89 -13.53
N LYS A 211 -37.68 -3.10 -13.67
CA LYS A 211 -38.20 -3.91 -12.55
C LYS A 211 -37.11 -4.68 -11.79
N SER A 212 -35.89 -4.75 -12.33
CA SER A 212 -34.79 -5.51 -11.74
C SER A 212 -34.04 -4.74 -10.65
N LEU A 213 -34.23 -3.42 -10.55
CA LEU A 213 -33.63 -2.59 -9.50
C LEU A 213 -34.28 -2.85 -8.14
N GLN A 214 -33.47 -2.85 -7.07
CA GLN A 214 -33.94 -3.00 -5.69
C GLN A 214 -34.95 -1.89 -5.33
N PRO A 215 -36.15 -2.24 -4.83
CA PRO A 215 -37.21 -1.26 -4.52
C PRO A 215 -36.77 -0.15 -3.55
N GLU A 216 -35.96 -0.50 -2.55
CA GLU A 216 -35.47 0.40 -1.52
C GLU A 216 -34.65 1.56 -2.11
N ILE A 217 -33.92 1.31 -3.19
CA ILE A 217 -33.06 2.31 -3.85
C ILE A 217 -33.91 3.33 -4.63
N LYS A 218 -35.02 2.89 -5.24
CA LYS A 218 -35.86 3.76 -6.06
C LYS A 218 -36.35 4.98 -5.29
N HIS A 219 -36.67 4.81 -4.01
CA HIS A 219 -37.12 5.92 -3.16
C HIS A 219 -36.02 6.98 -2.95
N TYR A 220 -34.76 6.57 -2.73
CA TYR A 220 -33.64 7.51 -2.62
C TYR A 220 -33.43 8.29 -3.93
N LEU A 221 -33.48 7.60 -5.06
CA LEU A 221 -33.25 8.18 -6.38
C LEU A 221 -34.34 9.18 -6.77
N GLU A 222 -35.60 8.87 -6.46
CA GLU A 222 -36.72 9.81 -6.69
C GLU A 222 -36.57 11.10 -5.88
N ASN A 223 -36.07 11.00 -4.65
CA ASN A 223 -35.85 12.18 -3.81
C ASN A 223 -34.73 13.06 -4.35
N TRP A 224 -33.58 12.49 -4.74
CA TRP A 224 -32.49 13.27 -5.36
C TRP A 224 -32.91 13.93 -6.67
N ILE A 225 -33.74 13.27 -7.49
CA ILE A 225 -34.30 13.89 -8.70
C ILE A 225 -35.23 15.05 -8.35
N LYS A 226 -36.08 14.92 -7.32
CA LYS A 226 -36.99 15.97 -6.87
C LYS A 226 -36.26 17.20 -6.32
N GLU A 227 -35.15 16.99 -5.60
CA GLU A 227 -34.30 18.06 -5.06
C GLU A 227 -33.58 18.86 -6.16
N GLY A 228 -33.46 18.28 -7.36
CA GLY A 228 -32.85 18.91 -8.53
C GLY A 228 -31.41 18.47 -8.72
N LEU A 229 -31.17 17.70 -9.79
CA LEU A 229 -29.83 17.23 -10.14
C LEU A 229 -28.92 18.40 -10.53
N GLN A 230 -27.71 18.39 -9.98
CA GLN A 230 -26.68 19.39 -10.29
C GLN A 230 -25.79 18.92 -11.44
N ASP A 231 -25.34 19.88 -12.26
CA ASP A 231 -24.34 19.61 -13.29
C ASP A 231 -23.00 19.27 -12.65
N TRP A 232 -22.26 18.36 -13.28
CA TRP A 232 -21.18 17.64 -12.63
C TRP A 232 -19.82 18.04 -13.18
N ASP A 233 -18.88 18.45 -12.33
CA ASP A 233 -17.53 18.84 -12.75
C ASP A 233 -16.68 17.61 -13.07
N ILE A 234 -16.38 17.45 -14.35
CA ILE A 234 -15.67 16.31 -14.92
C ILE A 234 -14.19 16.60 -15.21
N SER A 235 -13.66 17.75 -14.76
CA SER A 235 -12.26 18.13 -15.00
C SER A 235 -11.49 18.45 -13.74
N ARG A 236 -10.16 18.26 -13.77
CA ARG A 236 -9.23 18.66 -12.72
C ARG A 236 -8.02 19.37 -13.32
N ASP A 237 -7.51 20.35 -12.58
CA ASP A 237 -6.29 21.07 -12.91
C ASP A 237 -5.03 20.24 -12.67
N GLY A 238 -4.02 20.46 -13.50
CA GLY A 238 -2.68 19.94 -13.31
C GLY A 238 -1.93 20.61 -12.13
N PRO A 239 -0.95 19.90 -11.53
CA PRO A 239 -0.56 18.51 -11.78
C PRO A 239 -1.61 17.53 -11.23
N TYR A 240 -2.00 16.54 -12.05
CA TYR A 240 -2.97 15.51 -11.73
C TYR A 240 -2.55 14.18 -12.35
N PHE A 241 -2.60 13.10 -11.58
CA PHE A 241 -2.39 11.75 -12.12
C PHE A 241 -3.69 11.24 -12.76
N GLY A 242 -3.78 11.34 -14.09
CA GLY A 242 -4.94 10.94 -14.87
C GLY A 242 -4.77 11.25 -16.36
N PHE A 243 -5.83 11.08 -17.14
CA PHE A 243 -5.82 11.38 -18.57
C PHE A 243 -6.06 12.86 -18.83
N LYS A 244 -5.23 13.47 -19.70
CA LYS A 244 -5.46 14.83 -20.21
C LYS A 244 -6.69 14.89 -21.09
N ILE A 245 -7.45 15.98 -20.97
CA ILE A 245 -8.57 16.29 -21.86
C ILE A 245 -8.01 16.66 -23.24
N PRO A 246 -8.52 16.08 -24.35
CA PRO A 246 -8.07 16.41 -25.70
C PRO A 246 -8.13 17.90 -26.01
N GLY A 247 -6.98 18.46 -26.43
CA GLY A 247 -6.85 19.88 -26.77
C GLY A 247 -6.51 20.80 -25.60
N GLU A 248 -6.40 20.27 -24.37
CA GLU A 248 -6.00 21.03 -23.18
C GLU A 248 -4.56 20.70 -22.76
N GLU A 249 -3.84 21.69 -22.25
CA GLU A 249 -2.45 21.50 -21.80
C GLU A 249 -2.36 20.98 -20.35
N ASP A 250 -3.21 21.52 -19.47
CA ASP A 250 -3.18 21.35 -18.02
C ASP A 250 -4.51 20.86 -17.41
N LYS A 251 -5.46 20.41 -18.25
CA LYS A 251 -6.75 19.84 -17.79
C LYS A 251 -6.78 18.34 -17.94
N TYR A 252 -7.28 17.68 -16.92
CA TYR A 252 -7.40 16.23 -16.83
C TYR A 252 -8.85 15.84 -16.58
N TYR A 253 -9.25 14.65 -17.02
CA TYR A 253 -10.53 14.09 -16.58
C TYR A 253 -10.49 13.86 -15.08
N TYR A 254 -11.59 14.21 -14.42
CA TYR A 254 -11.80 13.78 -13.05
C TYR A 254 -11.99 12.27 -13.01
N VAL A 255 -11.37 11.58 -12.05
CA VAL A 255 -11.41 10.12 -11.91
C VAL A 255 -12.81 9.51 -12.06
N TRP A 256 -13.85 10.14 -11.54
CA TRP A 256 -15.21 9.62 -11.65
C TRP A 256 -15.82 9.65 -13.06
N LEU A 257 -15.22 10.36 -14.02
CA LEU A 257 -15.53 10.21 -15.44
C LEU A 257 -14.91 8.93 -16.00
N ASP A 258 -13.63 8.69 -15.76
CA ASP A 258 -12.89 7.57 -16.38
C ASP A 258 -13.01 6.24 -15.65
N ALA A 259 -13.32 6.25 -14.34
CA ALA A 259 -13.46 5.06 -13.51
C ALA A 259 -14.58 4.14 -14.01
N PRO A 260 -15.86 4.58 -14.18
CA PRO A 260 -16.91 3.68 -14.69
C PRO A 260 -16.70 3.29 -16.16
N ILE A 261 -15.94 4.07 -16.95
CA ILE A 261 -15.53 3.67 -18.30
C ILE A 261 -14.55 2.48 -18.23
N GLY A 262 -13.82 2.35 -17.11
CA GLY A 262 -12.97 1.21 -16.79
C GLY A 262 -13.69 -0.15 -16.86
N TYR A 263 -15.00 -0.21 -16.63
CA TYR A 263 -15.79 -1.43 -16.85
C TYR A 263 -15.80 -1.86 -18.32
N ILE A 264 -16.02 -0.90 -19.22
CA ILE A 264 -16.03 -1.14 -20.67
C ILE A 264 -14.60 -1.44 -21.15
N SER A 265 -13.60 -0.75 -20.59
CA SER A 265 -12.18 -1.02 -20.87
C SER A 265 -11.79 -2.44 -20.48
N SER A 266 -12.11 -2.89 -19.26
CA SER A 266 -11.82 -4.25 -18.80
C SER A 266 -12.55 -5.32 -19.62
N PHE A 267 -13.81 -5.06 -20.04
CA PHE A 267 -14.51 -5.94 -20.98
C PHE A 267 -13.83 -5.97 -22.35
N THR A 268 -13.43 -4.81 -22.87
CA THR A 268 -12.71 -4.71 -24.16
C THR A 268 -11.40 -5.47 -24.11
N HIS A 269 -10.71 -5.43 -22.97
CA HIS A 269 -9.52 -6.23 -22.70
C HIS A 269 -9.80 -7.73 -22.72
N ALA A 270 -10.87 -8.18 -22.06
CA ALA A 270 -11.28 -9.59 -22.06
C ALA A 270 -11.55 -10.16 -23.47
N ILE A 271 -11.94 -9.31 -24.43
CA ILE A 271 -12.28 -9.75 -25.80
C ILE A 271 -11.24 -9.38 -26.86
N GLY A 272 -10.06 -8.87 -26.47
CA GLY A 272 -8.93 -8.68 -27.38
C GLY A 272 -8.55 -7.23 -27.75
N ASN A 273 -8.87 -6.25 -26.90
CA ASN A 273 -8.37 -4.86 -26.95
C ASN A 273 -8.83 -3.99 -28.15
N ASP A 274 -9.84 -4.42 -28.91
CA ASP A 274 -10.41 -3.62 -30.01
C ASP A 274 -11.59 -2.77 -29.52
N ILE A 275 -11.44 -1.44 -29.48
CA ILE A 275 -12.45 -0.50 -29.00
C ILE A 275 -13.81 -0.63 -29.72
N LYS A 276 -13.81 -0.84 -31.05
CA LYS A 276 -15.05 -0.95 -31.82
C LYS A 276 -15.77 -2.26 -31.50
N GLN A 277 -15.02 -3.34 -31.33
CA GLN A 277 -15.55 -4.62 -30.89
C GLN A 277 -16.03 -4.55 -29.43
N GLY A 278 -15.30 -3.84 -28.56
CA GLY A 278 -15.68 -3.54 -27.18
C GLY A 278 -17.03 -2.83 -27.10
N GLU A 279 -17.19 -1.73 -27.85
CA GLU A 279 -18.46 -0.99 -27.92
C GLU A 279 -19.61 -1.86 -28.44
N LYS A 280 -19.40 -2.58 -29.55
CA LYS A 280 -20.42 -3.48 -30.11
C LYS A 280 -20.78 -4.60 -29.13
N GLY A 281 -19.77 -5.20 -28.50
CA GLY A 281 -19.91 -6.28 -27.52
C GLY A 281 -20.71 -5.82 -26.32
N TRP A 282 -20.34 -4.69 -25.71
CA TRP A 282 -21.06 -4.08 -24.59
C TRP A 282 -22.54 -3.86 -24.93
N ASN A 283 -22.80 -3.23 -26.07
CA ASN A 283 -24.16 -2.92 -26.52
C ASN A 283 -25.01 -4.15 -26.87
N SER A 284 -24.39 -5.30 -27.10
CA SER A 284 -25.07 -6.58 -27.36
C SER A 284 -25.17 -7.49 -26.13
N SER A 285 -24.59 -7.10 -25.00
CA SER A 285 -24.49 -7.91 -23.78
C SER A 285 -25.56 -7.55 -22.77
N THR A 286 -25.88 -8.47 -21.85
CA THR A 286 -26.57 -8.17 -20.59
C THR A 286 -25.54 -7.72 -19.55
N ILE A 287 -25.79 -6.63 -18.85
CA ILE A 287 -24.84 -5.98 -17.94
C ILE A 287 -25.41 -5.97 -16.52
N THR A 288 -24.62 -6.51 -15.58
CA THR A 288 -24.92 -6.49 -14.15
C THR A 288 -23.75 -5.87 -13.39
N HIS A 289 -24.02 -4.82 -12.60
CA HIS A 289 -23.04 -4.23 -11.70
C HIS A 289 -23.32 -4.64 -10.25
N PHE A 290 -22.30 -5.04 -9.51
CA PHE A 290 -22.33 -5.15 -8.05
C PHE A 290 -21.58 -3.96 -7.45
N ILE A 291 -22.21 -3.27 -6.52
CA ILE A 291 -21.65 -2.06 -5.89
C ILE A 291 -22.00 -1.95 -4.40
N GLY A 292 -21.16 -1.24 -3.66
CA GLY A 292 -21.48 -0.72 -2.33
C GLY A 292 -22.51 0.41 -2.33
N LYS A 293 -23.19 0.60 -1.19
CA LYS A 293 -24.23 1.65 -1.03
C LYS A 293 -23.71 3.09 -1.05
N ASP A 294 -22.42 3.29 -0.88
CA ASP A 294 -21.72 4.57 -0.93
C ASP A 294 -21.62 5.15 -2.35
N ILE A 295 -21.66 4.30 -3.37
CA ILE A 295 -21.50 4.73 -4.77
C ILE A 295 -22.80 4.66 -5.60
N ILE A 296 -23.96 4.59 -4.92
CA ILE A 296 -25.30 4.58 -5.54
C ILE A 296 -25.51 5.81 -6.42
N TYR A 297 -25.16 7.00 -5.94
CA TYR A 297 -25.38 8.24 -6.69
C TYR A 297 -24.71 8.17 -8.08
N PHE A 298 -23.47 7.69 -8.12
CA PHE A 298 -22.69 7.57 -9.35
C PHE A 298 -23.28 6.55 -10.31
N HIS A 299 -23.59 5.35 -9.82
CA HIS A 299 -24.02 4.23 -10.68
C HIS A 299 -25.48 4.29 -11.11
N PHE A 300 -26.33 5.07 -10.41
CA PHE A 300 -27.74 5.23 -10.78
C PHE A 300 -28.05 6.57 -11.44
N LEU A 301 -27.23 7.61 -11.29
CA LEU A 301 -27.48 8.92 -11.91
C LEU A 301 -26.43 9.27 -12.96
N PHE A 302 -25.18 9.45 -12.53
CA PHE A 302 -24.11 9.95 -13.40
C PHE A 302 -23.76 8.97 -14.52
N TRP A 303 -23.49 7.72 -14.17
CA TRP A 303 -23.07 6.69 -15.13
C TRP A 303 -24.14 6.35 -16.17
N PRO A 304 -25.42 6.09 -15.81
CA PRO A 304 -26.49 5.86 -16.79
C PRO A 304 -26.72 7.06 -17.72
N ALA A 305 -26.62 8.29 -17.20
CA ALA A 305 -26.71 9.49 -18.03
C ALA A 305 -25.54 9.59 -19.02
N MET A 306 -24.31 9.27 -18.60
CA MET A 306 -23.16 9.20 -19.50
C MET A 306 -23.31 8.12 -20.57
N LEU A 307 -23.75 6.93 -20.22
CA LEU A 307 -24.00 5.83 -21.16
C LEU A 307 -25.03 6.23 -22.22
N GLU A 308 -26.19 6.75 -21.81
CA GLU A 308 -27.25 7.24 -22.71
C GLU A 308 -26.72 8.37 -23.62
N ALA A 309 -25.99 9.32 -23.03
CA ALA A 309 -25.39 10.42 -23.78
C ALA A 309 -24.35 9.93 -24.80
N ALA A 310 -23.54 8.93 -24.45
CA ALA A 310 -22.50 8.39 -25.32
C ALA A 310 -23.03 7.32 -26.29
N GLY A 311 -24.28 6.88 -26.18
CA GLY A 311 -24.85 5.84 -27.04
C GLY A 311 -24.42 4.42 -26.66
N PHE A 312 -24.20 4.18 -25.38
CA PHE A 312 -23.91 2.86 -24.82
C PHE A 312 -25.12 2.32 -24.05
N LYS A 313 -25.23 1.00 -24.03
CA LYS A 313 -26.30 0.27 -23.34
C LYS A 313 -26.17 0.44 -21.82
N LEU A 314 -27.33 0.63 -21.18
CA LEU A 314 -27.48 0.73 -19.72
C LEU A 314 -27.39 -0.64 -19.05
N PRO A 315 -26.96 -0.70 -17.78
CA PRO A 315 -27.04 -1.93 -17.00
C PRO A 315 -28.49 -2.40 -16.84
N GLU A 316 -28.74 -3.70 -17.06
CA GLU A 316 -30.03 -4.32 -16.75
C GLU A 316 -30.31 -4.31 -15.25
N THR A 317 -29.28 -4.60 -14.44
CA THR A 317 -29.38 -4.68 -12.99
C THR A 317 -28.16 -4.07 -12.33
N ILE A 318 -28.39 -3.36 -11.23
CA ILE A 318 -27.34 -2.92 -10.31
C ILE A 318 -27.70 -3.50 -8.95
N VAL A 319 -26.87 -4.41 -8.46
CA VAL A 319 -27.02 -5.09 -7.17
C VAL A 319 -26.23 -4.30 -6.14
N VAL A 320 -26.92 -3.78 -5.12
CA VAL A 320 -26.30 -2.99 -4.07
C VAL A 320 -26.32 -3.73 -2.75
N HIS A 321 -25.16 -3.80 -2.11
CA HIS A 321 -25.00 -4.34 -0.76
C HIS A 321 -24.74 -3.24 0.27
N GLY A 322 -25.00 -3.55 1.54
CA GLY A 322 -24.72 -2.64 2.65
C GLY A 322 -23.25 -2.64 3.07
N PHE A 323 -22.94 -1.85 4.10
CA PHE A 323 -21.60 -1.85 4.71
C PHE A 323 -21.36 -3.11 5.53
N LEU A 324 -20.08 -3.41 5.77
CA LEU A 324 -19.67 -4.40 6.74
C LEU A 324 -19.41 -3.73 8.12
N THR A 325 -20.01 -4.28 9.16
CA THR A 325 -19.62 -4.08 10.56
C THR A 325 -18.87 -5.31 11.07
N VAL A 326 -18.06 -5.15 12.09
CA VAL A 326 -17.37 -6.26 12.77
C VAL A 326 -17.72 -6.20 14.25
N ASN A 327 -18.27 -7.29 14.80
CA ASN A 327 -18.81 -7.36 16.17
C ASN A 327 -19.77 -6.19 16.50
N GLY A 328 -20.61 -5.80 15.54
CA GLY A 328 -21.58 -4.71 15.67
C GLY A 328 -21.00 -3.30 15.52
N GLU A 329 -19.69 -3.14 15.33
CA GLU A 329 -19.04 -1.85 15.18
C GLU A 329 -18.62 -1.55 13.74
N LYS A 330 -18.60 -0.27 13.37
CA LYS A 330 -17.96 0.17 12.12
C LYS A 330 -16.46 -0.14 12.18
N MET A 331 -15.93 -0.73 11.10
CA MET A 331 -14.50 -1.06 10.98
C MET A 331 -13.62 0.17 11.26
N SER A 332 -12.64 0.00 12.13
CA SER A 332 -11.66 1.03 12.48
C SER A 332 -10.32 0.40 12.85
N LYS A 333 -9.24 1.02 12.35
CA LYS A 333 -7.86 0.66 12.75
C LYS A 333 -7.62 0.87 14.25
N SER A 334 -8.17 1.93 14.84
CA SER A 334 -7.94 2.27 16.27
C SER A 334 -8.66 1.33 17.24
N ARG A 335 -9.84 0.84 16.88
CA ARG A 335 -10.62 -0.13 17.68
C ARG A 335 -10.27 -1.58 17.37
N GLY A 336 -9.39 -1.79 16.39
CA GLY A 336 -8.94 -3.11 15.99
C GLY A 336 -9.97 -3.96 15.25
N THR A 337 -10.98 -3.33 14.67
CA THR A 337 -12.05 -3.99 13.90
C THR A 337 -11.83 -3.91 12.39
N PHE A 338 -10.66 -3.43 11.97
CA PHE A 338 -10.25 -3.37 10.57
C PHE A 338 -9.29 -4.52 10.27
N PHE A 339 -9.65 -5.36 9.30
CA PHE A 339 -8.83 -6.49 8.83
C PHE A 339 -8.63 -6.37 7.32
N THR A 340 -7.37 -6.38 6.89
CA THR A 340 -7.04 -6.57 5.48
C THR A 340 -7.39 -7.99 5.03
N ALA A 341 -7.53 -8.21 3.72
CA ALA A 341 -7.75 -9.53 3.15
C ALA A 341 -6.58 -10.47 3.47
N GLU A 342 -5.34 -9.99 3.33
CA GLU A 342 -4.12 -10.71 3.71
C GLU A 342 -4.11 -11.12 5.20
N GLU A 343 -4.41 -10.17 6.11
CA GLU A 343 -4.45 -10.47 7.55
C GLU A 343 -5.50 -11.53 7.88
N PHE A 344 -6.66 -11.51 7.23
CA PHE A 344 -7.65 -12.57 7.39
C PHE A 344 -7.14 -13.91 6.86
N ALA A 345 -6.61 -13.94 5.64
CA ALA A 345 -6.15 -15.16 4.98
C ALA A 345 -4.95 -15.83 5.68
N SER A 346 -4.13 -15.04 6.39
CA SER A 346 -3.04 -15.57 7.21
C SER A 346 -3.51 -16.30 8.48
N LYS A 347 -4.73 -16.02 8.95
CA LYS A 347 -5.30 -16.60 10.17
C LYS A 347 -6.32 -17.69 9.89
N TYR A 348 -7.13 -17.52 8.85
CA TYR A 348 -8.25 -18.40 8.54
C TYR A 348 -8.28 -18.78 7.06
N PRO A 349 -8.70 -20.02 6.74
CA PRO A 349 -9.04 -20.40 5.37
C PRO A 349 -10.01 -19.39 4.71
N PRO A 350 -9.66 -18.83 3.54
CA PRO A 350 -10.49 -17.84 2.85
C PRO A 350 -11.92 -18.32 2.54
N GLU A 351 -12.10 -19.64 2.33
CA GLU A 351 -13.42 -20.26 2.12
C GLU A 351 -14.39 -20.07 3.28
N PHE A 352 -13.89 -19.87 4.51
CA PHE A 352 -14.75 -19.62 5.66
C PHE A 352 -15.44 -18.26 5.57
N LEU A 353 -14.73 -17.23 5.13
CA LEU A 353 -15.34 -15.91 4.91
C LEU A 353 -16.37 -15.97 3.78
N ARG A 354 -16.09 -16.75 2.73
CA ARG A 354 -17.03 -16.95 1.62
C ARG A 354 -18.33 -17.59 2.09
N PHE A 355 -18.25 -18.65 2.88
CA PHE A 355 -19.43 -19.29 3.47
C PHE A 355 -20.23 -18.32 4.33
N TYR A 356 -19.54 -17.61 5.24
CA TYR A 356 -20.19 -16.71 6.19
C TYR A 356 -20.89 -15.53 5.49
N TYR A 357 -20.25 -14.91 4.49
CA TYR A 357 -20.90 -13.86 3.70
C TYR A 357 -22.06 -14.40 2.89
N ALA A 358 -21.94 -15.55 2.24
CA ALA A 358 -23.06 -16.15 1.52
C ALA A 358 -24.27 -16.43 2.43
N LYS A 359 -24.03 -16.85 3.68
CA LYS A 359 -25.08 -17.06 4.69
C LYS A 359 -25.82 -15.75 5.06
N SER A 360 -25.14 -14.61 4.97
CA SER A 360 -25.67 -13.30 5.37
C SER A 360 -26.24 -12.47 4.20
N LEU A 361 -25.76 -12.71 2.98
CA LEU A 361 -26.12 -11.93 1.79
C LEU A 361 -27.53 -12.26 1.30
N SER A 362 -28.38 -11.24 1.21
CA SER A 362 -29.74 -11.34 0.68
C SER A 362 -29.94 -10.38 -0.48
N LYS A 363 -31.09 -10.47 -1.16
CA LYS A 363 -31.47 -9.52 -2.22
C LYS A 363 -31.73 -8.10 -1.72
N LYS A 364 -31.90 -7.89 -0.41
CA LYS A 364 -32.23 -6.60 0.19
C LYS A 364 -30.96 -5.79 0.45
N LEU A 365 -31.09 -4.47 0.37
CA LEU A 365 -30.06 -3.55 0.84
C LEU A 365 -30.03 -3.57 2.37
N ALA A 366 -29.08 -4.32 2.93
CA ALA A 366 -28.85 -4.42 4.37
C ALA A 366 -27.34 -4.47 4.67
N ASP A 367 -26.96 -3.89 5.81
CA ASP A 367 -25.60 -3.99 6.32
C ASP A 367 -25.35 -5.41 6.85
N ILE A 368 -24.11 -5.87 6.71
CA ILE A 368 -23.68 -7.21 7.11
C ILE A 368 -22.81 -7.06 8.34
N ASN A 369 -23.01 -7.93 9.32
CA ASN A 369 -22.15 -7.98 10.50
C ASN A 369 -21.27 -9.24 10.45
N LEU A 370 -19.96 -9.07 10.53
CA LEU A 370 -19.02 -10.13 10.85
C LEU A 370 -18.85 -10.18 12.37
N ASP A 371 -19.74 -10.92 13.02
CA ASP A 371 -19.58 -11.27 14.42
C ASP A 371 -18.72 -12.53 14.54
N PHE A 372 -17.59 -12.46 15.25
CA PHE A 372 -16.66 -13.58 15.31
C PHE A 372 -17.23 -14.78 16.08
N LYS A 373 -18.12 -14.57 17.05
CA LYS A 373 -18.79 -15.68 17.73
C LYS A 373 -19.72 -16.40 16.77
N ASP A 374 -20.56 -15.65 16.05
CA ASP A 374 -21.46 -16.22 15.04
C ASP A 374 -20.66 -16.86 13.88
N PHE A 375 -19.51 -16.27 13.52
CA PHE A 375 -18.60 -16.81 12.53
C PHE A 375 -18.08 -18.19 12.95
N TYR A 376 -17.56 -18.34 14.18
CA TYR A 376 -17.10 -19.63 14.68
C TYR A 376 -18.23 -20.67 14.74
N GLU A 377 -19.41 -20.27 15.19
CA GLU A 377 -20.57 -21.17 15.24
C GLU A 377 -20.98 -21.63 13.83
N ALA A 378 -21.07 -20.71 12.86
CA ALA A 378 -21.42 -21.03 11.48
C ALA A 378 -20.37 -21.98 10.84
N ILE A 379 -19.08 -21.70 11.01
CA ILE A 379 -18.02 -22.54 10.44
C ILE A 379 -17.98 -23.92 11.12
N ASN A 380 -17.94 -23.96 12.45
CA ASN A 380 -17.72 -25.22 13.16
C ASN A 380 -18.94 -26.13 13.16
N ASN A 381 -20.14 -25.57 13.27
CA ASN A 381 -21.36 -26.36 13.44
C ASN A 381 -22.05 -26.62 12.09
N GLU A 382 -22.13 -25.61 11.22
CA GLU A 382 -22.87 -25.74 9.96
C GLU A 382 -21.97 -26.20 8.81
N LEU A 383 -20.83 -25.55 8.58
CA LEU A 383 -19.96 -25.94 7.47
C LEU A 383 -19.20 -27.23 7.77
N VAL A 384 -18.42 -27.25 8.84
CA VAL A 384 -17.55 -28.40 9.19
C VAL A 384 -18.37 -29.51 9.81
N GLY A 385 -19.15 -29.22 10.85
CA GLY A 385 -19.89 -30.21 11.64
C GLY A 385 -21.03 -30.90 10.90
N ASN A 386 -21.67 -30.21 9.94
CA ASN A 386 -22.76 -30.75 9.14
C ASN A 386 -22.29 -31.13 7.73
N ILE A 387 -22.08 -30.15 6.84
CA ILE A 387 -21.82 -30.40 5.42
C ILE A 387 -20.56 -31.24 5.21
N ALA A 388 -19.40 -30.77 5.69
CA ALA A 388 -18.11 -31.41 5.42
C ALA A 388 -18.01 -32.78 6.09
N ASN A 389 -18.44 -32.89 7.35
CA ASN A 389 -18.47 -34.15 8.08
C ASN A 389 -19.39 -35.19 7.43
N TYR A 390 -20.59 -34.79 6.97
CA TYR A 390 -21.48 -35.69 6.23
C TYR A 390 -20.82 -36.23 4.96
N CYS A 391 -20.25 -35.34 4.13
CA CYS A 391 -19.58 -35.73 2.89
C CYS A 391 -18.41 -36.69 3.15
N TYR A 392 -17.56 -36.36 4.12
CA TYR A 392 -16.43 -37.21 4.50
C TYR A 392 -16.88 -38.58 5.02
N ARG A 393 -17.95 -38.66 5.82
CA ARG A 393 -18.47 -39.95 6.31
C ARG A 393 -18.93 -40.86 5.18
N ALA A 394 -19.65 -40.33 4.19
CA ALA A 394 -20.09 -41.13 3.04
C ALA A 394 -18.90 -41.62 2.19
N LEU A 395 -17.95 -40.74 1.89
CA LEU A 395 -16.74 -41.07 1.13
C LEU A 395 -15.86 -42.09 1.86
N SER A 396 -15.50 -41.79 3.12
CA SER A 396 -14.61 -42.64 3.92
C SER A 396 -15.21 -44.00 4.24
N PHE A 397 -16.53 -44.10 4.41
CA PHE A 397 -17.19 -45.39 4.57
C PHE A 397 -17.02 -46.26 3.33
N THR A 398 -17.17 -45.66 2.14
CA THR A 398 -17.01 -46.34 0.86
C THR A 398 -15.58 -46.87 0.68
N ASN A 399 -14.56 -46.04 0.97
CA ASN A 399 -13.17 -46.52 0.88
C ASN A 399 -12.87 -47.63 1.89
N ARG A 400 -13.34 -47.50 3.14
CA ARG A 400 -12.97 -48.42 4.22
C ARG A 400 -13.68 -49.76 4.16
N PHE A 401 -14.95 -49.79 3.75
CA PHE A 401 -15.79 -50.97 3.89
C PHE A 401 -16.32 -51.53 2.56
N LEU A 402 -16.25 -50.76 1.48
CA LEU A 402 -16.79 -51.11 0.17
C LEU A 402 -15.75 -51.10 -0.95
N ASN A 403 -14.45 -51.18 -0.62
CA ASN A 403 -13.34 -51.20 -1.59
C ASN A 403 -13.37 -50.03 -2.59
N SER A 404 -13.87 -48.85 -2.16
CA SER A 404 -14.04 -47.67 -3.01
C SER A 404 -15.06 -47.84 -4.16
N GLU A 405 -15.87 -48.91 -4.16
CA GLU A 405 -16.84 -49.21 -5.21
C GLU A 405 -18.24 -48.67 -4.89
N VAL A 406 -18.80 -47.92 -5.82
CA VAL A 406 -20.17 -47.43 -5.83
C VAL A 406 -21.02 -48.38 -6.66
N GLY A 407 -22.00 -49.03 -6.04
CA GLY A 407 -22.95 -49.90 -6.74
C GLY A 407 -24.16 -49.16 -7.28
N GLU A 408 -25.23 -49.88 -7.58
CA GLU A 408 -26.57 -49.31 -7.82
C GLU A 408 -27.06 -48.59 -6.57
N LYS A 409 -27.84 -47.51 -6.70
CA LYS A 409 -28.36 -46.78 -5.54
C LYS A 409 -29.65 -47.40 -5.00
N ALA A 410 -29.87 -47.26 -3.70
CA ALA A 410 -31.17 -47.52 -3.10
C ALA A 410 -32.25 -46.62 -3.71
N ARG A 411 -33.44 -47.17 -3.99
CA ARG A 411 -34.56 -46.42 -4.57
C ARG A 411 -35.34 -45.68 -3.50
N ASP A 412 -35.26 -44.34 -3.47
CA ASP A 412 -36.10 -43.49 -2.63
C ASP A 412 -36.62 -42.28 -3.43
N PRO A 413 -37.69 -42.46 -4.24
CA PRO A 413 -38.19 -41.42 -5.12
C PRO A 413 -38.68 -40.16 -4.38
N LYS A 414 -39.07 -40.31 -3.10
CA LYS A 414 -39.54 -39.19 -2.29
C LYS A 414 -38.37 -38.32 -1.85
N LEU A 415 -37.29 -38.92 -1.36
CA LEU A 415 -36.07 -38.21 -1.01
C LEU A 415 -35.45 -37.55 -2.26
N GLU A 416 -35.33 -38.31 -3.35
CA GLU A 416 -34.79 -37.80 -4.62
C GLU A 416 -35.56 -36.58 -5.12
N LYS A 417 -36.91 -36.67 -5.18
CA LYS A 417 -37.77 -35.55 -5.57
C LYS A 417 -37.58 -34.33 -4.66
N THR A 418 -37.52 -34.54 -3.35
CA THR A 418 -37.34 -33.45 -2.37
C THR A 418 -36.01 -32.72 -2.58
N ILE A 419 -34.92 -33.46 -2.83
CA ILE A 419 -33.61 -32.87 -3.07
C ILE A 419 -33.58 -32.08 -4.39
N LEU A 420 -34.20 -32.60 -5.47
CA LEU A 420 -34.30 -31.90 -6.74
C LEU A 420 -35.13 -30.61 -6.65
N GLU A 421 -36.24 -30.63 -5.90
CA GLU A 421 -37.04 -29.43 -5.65
C GLU A 421 -36.25 -28.37 -4.87
N LYS A 422 -35.43 -28.78 -3.89
CA LYS A 422 -34.53 -27.86 -3.18
C LYS A 422 -33.41 -27.34 -4.09
N ALA A 423 -32.85 -28.16 -4.97
CA ALA A 423 -31.87 -27.71 -5.96
C ALA A 423 -32.43 -26.62 -6.88
N GLU A 424 -33.69 -26.74 -7.33
CA GLU A 424 -34.35 -25.69 -8.12
C GLU A 424 -34.62 -24.41 -7.31
N LYS A 425 -34.95 -24.53 -6.01
CA LYS A 425 -35.03 -23.36 -5.13
C LYS A 425 -33.68 -22.64 -5.00
N ILE A 426 -32.59 -23.41 -4.83
CA ILE A 426 -31.21 -22.87 -4.78
C ILE A 426 -30.86 -22.16 -6.09
N ARG A 427 -31.25 -22.73 -7.24
CA ARG A 427 -31.10 -22.09 -8.55
C ARG A 427 -31.77 -20.71 -8.59
N GLY A 428 -33.03 -20.64 -8.15
CA GLY A 428 -33.78 -19.38 -8.08
C GLY A 428 -33.19 -18.39 -7.07
N ALA A 429 -32.64 -18.87 -5.97
CA ALA A 429 -31.98 -18.07 -4.95
C ALA A 429 -30.71 -17.39 -5.51
N TYR A 430 -29.82 -18.13 -6.17
CA TYR A 430 -28.65 -17.54 -6.84
C TYR A 430 -29.05 -16.55 -7.95
N ALA A 431 -30.03 -16.92 -8.80
CA ALA A 431 -30.50 -16.06 -9.88
C ALA A 431 -31.10 -14.72 -9.41
N SER A 432 -31.58 -14.67 -8.16
CA SER A 432 -32.17 -13.48 -7.53
C SER A 432 -31.24 -12.82 -6.48
N PHE A 433 -29.94 -13.18 -6.49
CA PHE A 433 -28.92 -12.65 -5.58
C PHE A 433 -29.19 -12.94 -4.09
N ASN A 434 -30.00 -13.94 -3.78
CA ASN A 434 -30.40 -14.31 -2.42
C ASN A 434 -29.58 -15.50 -1.89
N PHE A 435 -28.30 -15.26 -1.62
CA PHE A 435 -27.34 -16.29 -1.23
C PHE A 435 -27.67 -16.97 0.11
N SER A 436 -28.25 -16.22 1.06
CA SER A 436 -28.64 -16.76 2.37
C SER A 436 -29.69 -17.87 2.25
N GLU A 437 -30.66 -17.72 1.34
CA GLU A 437 -31.65 -18.77 1.06
C GLU A 437 -31.00 -19.97 0.34
N ALA A 438 -30.02 -19.72 -0.54
CA ALA A 438 -29.25 -20.80 -1.17
C ALA A 438 -28.50 -21.64 -0.10
N VAL A 439 -27.77 -20.98 0.82
CA VAL A 439 -27.06 -21.66 1.92
C VAL A 439 -28.01 -22.46 2.81
N LYS A 440 -29.15 -21.88 3.18
CA LYS A 440 -30.17 -22.54 3.99
C LYS A 440 -30.71 -23.81 3.33
N GLU A 441 -31.02 -23.77 2.03
CA GLU A 441 -31.52 -24.95 1.32
C GLU A 441 -30.41 -26.00 1.09
N ILE A 442 -29.15 -25.58 0.93
CA ILE A 442 -27.98 -26.49 0.87
C ILE A 442 -27.80 -27.23 2.20
N LEU A 443 -27.85 -26.52 3.34
CA LEU A 443 -27.80 -27.13 4.67
C LEU A 443 -28.93 -28.17 4.84
N ALA A 444 -30.14 -27.84 4.40
CA ALA A 444 -31.26 -28.77 4.44
C ALA A 444 -31.05 -30.03 3.58
N ILE A 445 -30.34 -29.95 2.44
CA ILE A 445 -29.97 -31.13 1.65
C ILE A 445 -28.92 -31.98 2.40
N ALA A 446 -27.93 -31.36 3.04
CA ALA A 446 -26.96 -32.08 3.86
C ALA A 446 -27.62 -32.79 5.05
N ASP A 447 -28.58 -32.14 5.71
CA ASP A 447 -29.37 -32.74 6.79
C ASP A 447 -30.18 -33.95 6.32
N LEU A 448 -30.85 -33.84 5.17
CA LEU A 448 -31.60 -34.95 4.57
C LEU A 448 -30.69 -36.14 4.26
N GLY A 449 -29.51 -35.88 3.69
CA GLY A 449 -28.49 -36.89 3.43
C GLY A 449 -28.00 -37.56 4.71
N ASN A 450 -27.66 -36.77 5.74
CA ASN A 450 -27.19 -37.28 7.02
C ASN A 450 -28.28 -38.11 7.73
N GLN A 451 -29.54 -37.65 7.74
CA GLN A 451 -30.67 -38.40 8.29
C GLN A 451 -30.86 -39.74 7.58
N TYR A 452 -30.77 -39.75 6.25
CA TYR A 452 -30.86 -40.99 5.47
C TYR A 452 -29.68 -41.93 5.79
N PHE A 453 -28.44 -41.42 5.82
CA PHE A 453 -27.25 -42.22 6.19
C PHE A 453 -27.39 -42.84 7.58
N GLN A 454 -27.93 -42.11 8.56
CA GLN A 454 -28.17 -42.63 9.90
C GLN A 454 -29.27 -43.69 9.92
N LYS A 455 -30.40 -43.43 9.27
CA LYS A 455 -31.55 -44.34 9.21
C LYS A 455 -31.20 -45.66 8.51
N ALA A 456 -30.37 -45.59 7.46
CA ALA A 456 -29.95 -46.77 6.72
C ALA A 456 -28.95 -47.64 7.48
N GLU A 457 -28.30 -47.11 8.53
CA GLU A 457 -27.32 -47.82 9.36
C GLU A 457 -26.29 -48.66 8.55
N PRO A 458 -25.57 -48.08 7.58
CA PRO A 458 -24.70 -48.84 6.67
C PRO A 458 -23.60 -49.63 7.40
N TRP A 459 -23.19 -49.21 8.60
CA TRP A 459 -22.23 -49.93 9.44
C TRP A 459 -22.77 -51.25 10.03
N LYS A 460 -24.10 -51.40 10.14
CA LYS A 460 -24.75 -52.68 10.44
C LYS A 460 -24.94 -53.46 9.15
N LEU A 461 -25.53 -52.84 8.13
CA LEU A 461 -25.80 -53.49 6.85
C LEU A 461 -24.55 -54.11 6.24
N VAL A 462 -23.38 -53.47 6.30
CA VAL A 462 -22.16 -53.99 5.67
C VAL A 462 -21.70 -55.34 6.26
N LYS A 463 -22.16 -55.69 7.47
CA LYS A 463 -21.89 -56.98 8.13
C LYS A 463 -22.93 -58.05 7.78
N GLU A 464 -24.14 -57.64 7.42
CA GLU A 464 -25.31 -58.50 7.22
C GLU A 464 -25.62 -58.71 5.72
N ASP A 465 -25.69 -57.62 4.97
CA ASP A 465 -25.91 -57.56 3.53
C ASP A 465 -25.10 -56.41 2.92
N LYS A 466 -23.94 -56.76 2.37
CA LYS A 466 -23.02 -55.82 1.73
C LYS A 466 -23.65 -55.12 0.52
N VAL A 467 -24.58 -55.76 -0.20
CA VAL A 467 -25.24 -55.16 -1.37
C VAL A 467 -26.17 -54.04 -0.92
N SER A 468 -27.02 -54.29 0.10
CA SER A 468 -27.87 -53.25 0.68
C SER A 468 -27.07 -52.08 1.27
N ALA A 469 -25.92 -52.37 1.92
CA ALA A 469 -25.01 -51.34 2.40
C ALA A 469 -24.45 -50.49 1.24
N GLN A 470 -24.04 -51.14 0.16
CA GLN A 470 -23.53 -50.48 -1.04
C GLN A 470 -24.61 -49.61 -1.70
N GLN A 471 -25.87 -50.08 -1.75
CA GLN A 471 -27.00 -49.32 -2.28
C GLN A 471 -27.32 -48.07 -1.45
N ALA A 472 -27.34 -48.20 -0.13
CA ALA A 472 -27.57 -47.06 0.76
C ALA A 472 -26.45 -46.01 0.66
N VAL A 473 -25.19 -46.45 0.59
CA VAL A 473 -24.05 -45.53 0.47
C VAL A 473 -24.01 -44.90 -0.93
N ALA A 474 -24.35 -45.62 -1.99
CA ALA A 474 -24.44 -45.08 -3.35
C ALA A 474 -25.48 -43.95 -3.47
N LEU A 475 -26.63 -44.04 -2.79
CA LEU A 475 -27.58 -42.92 -2.74
C LEU A 475 -26.97 -41.69 -2.04
N ASN A 476 -26.23 -41.89 -0.94
CA ASN A 476 -25.54 -40.79 -0.26
C ASN A 476 -24.45 -40.16 -1.13
N LEU A 477 -23.68 -40.95 -1.88
CA LEU A 477 -22.67 -40.41 -2.79
C LEU A 477 -23.28 -39.57 -3.92
N ASN A 478 -24.49 -39.91 -4.38
CA ASN A 478 -25.24 -39.02 -5.28
C ASN A 478 -25.60 -37.69 -4.63
N ILE A 479 -25.97 -37.69 -3.34
CA ILE A 479 -26.24 -36.47 -2.58
C ILE A 479 -24.95 -35.66 -2.40
N VAL A 480 -23.81 -36.30 -2.09
CA VAL A 480 -22.50 -35.63 -2.00
C VAL A 480 -22.11 -35.01 -3.34
N LYS A 481 -22.32 -35.71 -4.47
CA LYS A 481 -22.15 -35.15 -5.81
C LYS A 481 -23.00 -33.89 -5.99
N ILE A 482 -24.30 -33.98 -5.69
CA ILE A 482 -25.23 -32.84 -5.82
C ILE A 482 -24.77 -31.66 -4.96
N LEU A 483 -24.40 -31.90 -3.69
CA LEU A 483 -23.87 -30.88 -2.79
C LEU A 483 -22.60 -30.22 -3.35
N SER A 484 -21.68 -31.00 -3.92
CA SER A 484 -20.46 -30.45 -4.53
C SER A 484 -20.77 -29.46 -5.66
N ILE A 485 -21.82 -29.71 -6.44
CA ILE A 485 -22.26 -28.82 -7.53
C ILE A 485 -22.92 -27.57 -6.96
N LEU A 486 -23.82 -27.73 -5.99
CA LEU A 486 -24.59 -26.62 -5.39
C LEU A 486 -23.70 -25.66 -4.58
N LEU A 487 -22.63 -26.19 -3.98
CA LEU A 487 -21.64 -25.43 -3.21
C LEU A 487 -20.60 -24.74 -4.07
N ALA A 488 -20.33 -25.21 -5.29
CA ALA A 488 -19.26 -24.68 -6.15
C ALA A 488 -19.28 -23.15 -6.36
N PRO A 489 -20.45 -22.47 -6.43
CA PRO A 489 -20.47 -21.01 -6.46
C PRO A 489 -19.94 -20.33 -5.19
N ILE A 490 -20.23 -20.88 -4.01
CA ILE A 490 -19.87 -20.28 -2.71
C ILE A 490 -18.49 -20.77 -2.24
N LEU A 491 -18.23 -22.07 -2.35
CA LEU A 491 -17.05 -22.78 -1.86
C LEU A 491 -16.35 -23.52 -3.01
N PRO A 492 -15.70 -22.80 -3.94
CA PRO A 492 -15.14 -23.40 -5.14
C PRO A 492 -14.02 -24.41 -4.86
N ALA A 493 -13.17 -24.17 -3.85
CA ALA A 493 -12.05 -25.07 -3.56
C ALA A 493 -12.55 -26.34 -2.84
N PHE A 494 -13.45 -26.21 -1.86
CA PHE A 494 -14.09 -27.34 -1.20
C PHE A 494 -14.90 -28.19 -2.17
N ALA A 495 -15.70 -27.57 -3.04
CA ALA A 495 -16.46 -28.26 -4.07
C ALA A 495 -15.55 -29.05 -5.03
N LYS A 496 -14.45 -28.44 -5.49
CA LYS A 496 -13.48 -29.09 -6.36
C LYS A 496 -12.81 -30.29 -5.69
N GLU A 497 -12.47 -30.18 -4.41
CA GLU A 497 -11.88 -31.30 -3.66
C GLU A 497 -12.88 -32.45 -3.48
N LEU A 498 -14.15 -32.16 -3.20
CA LEU A 498 -15.21 -33.19 -3.17
C LEU A 498 -15.37 -33.87 -4.54
N GLN A 499 -15.37 -33.10 -5.62
CA GLN A 499 -15.47 -33.63 -6.98
C GLN A 499 -14.26 -34.51 -7.34
N SER A 500 -13.06 -34.08 -6.96
CA SER A 500 -11.83 -34.87 -7.10
C SER A 500 -11.92 -36.22 -6.38
N GLN A 501 -12.38 -36.24 -5.13
CA GLN A 501 -12.60 -37.48 -4.37
C GLN A 501 -13.67 -38.38 -5.00
N LEU A 502 -14.65 -37.82 -5.71
CA LEU A 502 -15.66 -38.56 -6.47
C LEU A 502 -15.20 -38.99 -7.88
N GLY A 503 -14.00 -38.61 -8.32
CA GLY A 503 -13.52 -38.86 -9.69
C GLY A 503 -14.27 -38.04 -10.75
N ILE A 504 -14.68 -36.82 -10.41
CA ILE A 504 -15.42 -35.90 -11.29
C ILE A 504 -14.49 -34.74 -11.67
N ASP A 505 -14.08 -34.70 -12.93
CA ASP A 505 -13.22 -33.62 -13.44
C ASP A 505 -13.98 -32.34 -13.76
N ARG A 506 -15.23 -32.48 -14.21
CA ARG A 506 -16.10 -31.37 -14.62
C ARG A 506 -17.54 -31.67 -14.24
N SER A 507 -18.24 -30.65 -13.80
CA SER A 507 -19.67 -30.70 -13.49
C SER A 507 -20.39 -29.47 -14.02
N SER A 508 -21.67 -29.64 -14.30
CA SER A 508 -22.61 -28.58 -14.68
C SER A 508 -23.88 -28.70 -13.84
N TRP A 509 -24.74 -27.68 -13.90
CA TRP A 509 -26.04 -27.73 -13.25
C TRP A 509 -26.91 -28.91 -13.73
N LYS A 510 -26.68 -29.42 -14.94
CA LYS A 510 -27.42 -30.56 -15.51
C LYS A 510 -27.06 -31.90 -14.86
N ASP A 511 -25.92 -31.95 -14.16
CA ASP A 511 -25.42 -33.15 -13.49
C ASP A 511 -26.04 -33.33 -12.08
N ILE A 512 -26.94 -32.42 -11.67
CA ILE A 512 -27.79 -32.55 -10.49
C ILE A 512 -28.88 -33.58 -10.78
N ASN A 513 -28.53 -34.85 -10.54
CA ASN A 513 -29.36 -36.02 -10.74
C ASN A 513 -28.80 -37.19 -9.90
N PHE A 514 -29.48 -38.34 -9.93
CA PHE A 514 -29.11 -39.52 -9.14
C PHE A 514 -28.51 -40.65 -10.00
N THR A 515 -27.61 -40.34 -10.94
CA THR A 515 -27.00 -41.34 -11.85
C THR A 515 -25.54 -41.68 -11.54
N PHE A 516 -25.05 -41.35 -10.35
CA PHE A 516 -23.69 -41.70 -9.91
C PHE A 516 -23.69 -43.10 -9.31
N GLU A 517 -23.58 -44.10 -10.18
CA GLU A 517 -23.67 -45.54 -9.85
C GLU A 517 -22.60 -46.29 -10.64
N ASN A 518 -22.21 -47.49 -10.18
CA ASN A 518 -21.27 -48.39 -10.86
C ASN A 518 -19.92 -47.71 -11.21
N LYS A 519 -19.34 -47.03 -10.22
CA LYS A 519 -18.08 -46.27 -10.34
C LYS A 519 -17.14 -46.58 -9.19
N THR A 520 -15.88 -46.20 -9.34
CA THR A 520 -14.90 -46.20 -8.25
C THR A 520 -14.60 -44.75 -7.86
N ILE A 521 -14.53 -44.48 -6.55
CA ILE A 521 -14.14 -43.16 -6.03
C ILE A 521 -12.67 -43.13 -5.62
N GLY A 522 -12.09 -41.94 -5.52
CA GLY A 522 -10.76 -41.72 -4.98
C GLY A 522 -10.71 -41.85 -3.45
N ASP A 523 -9.55 -41.53 -2.88
CA ASP A 523 -9.33 -41.59 -1.43
C ASP A 523 -10.04 -40.45 -0.71
N ALA A 524 -10.85 -40.79 0.30
CA ALA A 524 -11.51 -39.82 1.16
C ALA A 524 -10.52 -39.03 2.00
N LYS A 525 -10.66 -37.71 1.99
CA LYS A 525 -9.84 -36.78 2.78
C LYS A 525 -10.72 -35.78 3.50
N ILE A 526 -10.31 -35.44 4.72
CA ILE A 526 -10.89 -34.31 5.46
C ILE A 526 -10.38 -33.04 4.79
N VAL A 527 -11.30 -32.24 4.24
CA VAL A 527 -10.96 -31.02 3.49
C VAL A 527 -10.93 -29.79 4.39
N LEU A 528 -11.88 -29.69 5.32
CA LEU A 528 -12.05 -28.56 6.22
C LEU A 528 -11.98 -29.04 7.67
N ASN A 529 -11.24 -28.29 8.50
CA ASN A 529 -11.11 -28.54 9.93
C ASN A 529 -11.84 -27.45 10.73
N LYS A 530 -12.25 -27.80 11.94
CA LYS A 530 -12.79 -26.82 12.89
C LYS A 530 -11.71 -25.79 13.26
N ILE A 531 -12.17 -24.60 13.63
CA ILE A 531 -11.34 -23.51 14.11
C ILE A 531 -11.62 -23.22 15.58
N ASP A 532 -10.60 -22.84 16.32
CA ASP A 532 -10.73 -22.50 17.73
C ASP A 532 -11.47 -21.16 17.90
N ALA A 533 -12.33 -21.09 18.91
CA ALA A 533 -13.18 -19.94 19.18
C ALA A 533 -12.43 -18.83 19.94
N GLU A 534 -11.26 -18.42 19.44
CA GLU A 534 -10.52 -17.27 19.98
C GLU A 534 -10.60 -16.10 19.01
N ALA A 535 -11.13 -14.97 19.45
CA ALA A 535 -11.17 -13.76 18.63
C ALA A 535 -9.74 -13.39 18.19
N PRO A 536 -9.53 -13.00 16.91
CA PRO A 536 -8.20 -12.68 16.44
C PRO A 536 -7.66 -11.49 17.24
N ALA A 537 -6.65 -11.72 18.08
CA ALA A 537 -5.83 -10.63 18.57
C ALA A 537 -5.13 -10.00 17.36
N LEU A 538 -5.27 -8.68 17.20
CA LEU A 538 -4.41 -7.96 16.28
C LEU A 538 -2.99 -8.02 16.84
N GLU A 539 -2.14 -8.81 16.22
CA GLU A 539 -0.71 -8.54 16.32
C GLU A 539 -0.52 -7.16 15.73
N LYS A 540 -0.19 -6.18 16.58
CA LYS A 540 0.24 -4.87 16.11
C LYS A 540 1.52 -5.13 15.31
N LYS A 541 1.47 -5.00 13.96
CA LYS A 541 2.69 -4.87 13.18
C LYS A 541 3.47 -3.70 13.79
N GLU A 542 4.64 -3.99 14.37
CA GLU A 542 5.49 -2.94 14.92
C GLU A 542 5.80 -1.93 13.80
N PRO A 543 5.85 -0.62 14.12
CA PRO A 543 6.18 0.39 13.13
C PRO A 543 7.52 0.04 12.48
N ARG A 544 7.52 -0.10 11.15
CA ARG A 544 8.71 -0.39 10.36
C ARG A 544 9.78 0.67 10.63
N LYS A 545 10.94 0.26 11.14
CA LYS A 545 12.08 1.16 11.43
C LYS A 545 12.49 1.93 10.18
N GLU A 546 12.37 3.25 10.18
CA GLU A 546 12.76 4.08 9.04
C GLU A 546 14.29 4.00 8.85
N ILE A 547 14.75 3.73 7.63
CA ILE A 547 16.17 3.68 7.27
C ILE A 547 16.38 4.61 6.10
N LYS A 548 17.32 5.55 6.23
CA LYS A 548 17.74 6.42 5.13
C LYS A 548 19.11 5.98 4.66
N VAL A 549 19.30 6.07 3.36
CA VAL A 549 20.52 5.64 2.67
C VAL A 549 21.14 6.80 1.91
N SER A 550 22.46 6.81 1.80
CA SER A 550 23.19 7.82 1.04
C SER A 550 24.57 7.29 0.57
N THR A 551 25.14 7.96 -0.42
CA THR A 551 26.55 7.81 -0.80
C THR A 551 27.21 9.18 -0.69
N GLU A 552 28.25 9.28 0.12
CA GLU A 552 28.93 10.55 0.43
C GLU A 552 29.72 11.08 -0.79
N PRO A 553 29.93 12.40 -0.90
CA PRO A 553 30.61 13.02 -2.04
C PRO A 553 31.99 12.43 -2.33
N GLU A 554 32.77 12.11 -1.31
CA GLU A 554 34.10 11.50 -1.42
C GLU A 554 34.01 10.09 -2.02
N ALA A 555 33.00 9.30 -1.62
CA ALA A 555 32.75 7.98 -2.19
C ALA A 555 32.28 8.08 -3.65
N LYS A 556 31.42 9.06 -3.98
CA LYS A 556 31.02 9.37 -5.36
C LYS A 556 32.22 9.80 -6.21
N ALA A 557 33.15 10.57 -5.65
CA ALA A 557 34.38 11.00 -6.33
C ALA A 557 35.34 9.82 -6.62
N LEU A 558 35.31 8.77 -5.80
CA LEU A 558 35.94 7.48 -6.12
C LEU A 558 35.21 6.71 -7.24
N GLY A 559 34.10 7.22 -7.76
CA GLY A 559 33.32 6.59 -8.82
C GLY A 559 32.45 5.44 -8.32
N ILE A 560 32.13 5.42 -7.02
CA ILE A 560 31.21 4.44 -6.43
C ILE A 560 29.77 4.83 -6.82
N LYS A 561 29.00 3.84 -7.27
CA LYS A 561 27.56 3.95 -7.52
C LYS A 561 26.85 2.90 -6.66
N VAL A 562 25.72 3.24 -6.06
CA VAL A 562 24.99 2.29 -5.22
C VAL A 562 23.50 2.36 -5.53
N VAL A 563 22.85 1.20 -5.59
CA VAL A 563 21.38 1.10 -5.55
C VAL A 563 21.03 0.30 -4.31
N TRP A 564 20.09 0.82 -3.53
CA TRP A 564 19.65 0.25 -2.26
C TRP A 564 18.24 -0.30 -2.40
N ALA A 565 17.92 -1.35 -1.66
CA ALA A 565 16.58 -1.87 -1.51
C ALA A 565 16.34 -2.31 -0.08
N ARG A 566 15.10 -2.14 0.36
CA ARG A 566 14.60 -2.70 1.59
C ARG A 566 13.69 -3.87 1.26
N ILE A 567 13.86 -4.99 1.94
CA ILE A 567 12.97 -6.16 1.84
C ILE A 567 12.41 -6.42 3.24
N ASP A 568 11.10 -6.39 3.40
CA ASP A 568 10.42 -6.63 4.68
C ASP A 568 9.70 -7.98 4.69
N ASP A 569 9.37 -8.43 5.90
CA ASP A 569 8.54 -9.61 6.15
C ASP A 569 9.13 -10.92 5.57
N VAL A 570 10.48 -11.00 5.52
CA VAL A 570 11.17 -12.19 5.01
C VAL A 570 11.15 -13.35 6.01
N ASN A 571 11.01 -14.56 5.49
CA ASN A 571 11.15 -15.83 6.21
C ASN A 571 12.38 -16.60 5.68
N ILE A 572 13.53 -16.29 6.26
CA ILE A 572 14.82 -16.83 5.83
C ILE A 572 15.00 -18.26 6.34
N LYS A 573 15.27 -19.19 5.43
CA LYS A 573 15.51 -20.61 5.73
C LYS A 573 16.98 -20.94 5.51
N ASN A 574 17.47 -21.99 6.16
CA ASN A 574 18.83 -22.48 5.92
C ASN A 574 19.01 -22.96 4.47
N LYS A 575 17.99 -23.60 3.88
CA LYS A 575 17.98 -24.09 2.49
C LYS A 575 16.57 -24.09 1.90
N HIS A 576 16.48 -24.05 0.57
CA HIS A 576 15.24 -24.23 -0.18
C HIS A 576 15.51 -25.02 -1.48
N GLU A 577 14.83 -26.15 -1.69
CA GLU A 577 15.12 -27.03 -2.84
C GLU A 577 15.03 -26.33 -4.19
N GLY A 578 14.03 -25.47 -4.37
CA GLY A 578 13.86 -24.70 -5.61
C GLY A 578 15.02 -23.75 -5.90
N LEU A 579 15.63 -23.16 -4.85
CA LEU A 579 16.78 -22.28 -4.99
C LEU A 579 18.04 -23.11 -5.26
N GLU A 580 18.20 -24.26 -4.60
CA GLU A 580 19.30 -25.20 -4.86
C GLU A 580 19.29 -25.74 -6.30
N ARG A 581 18.11 -26.04 -6.86
CA ARG A 581 17.99 -26.41 -8.27
C ARG A 581 18.38 -25.25 -9.18
N TYR A 582 17.94 -24.04 -8.87
CA TYR A 582 18.28 -22.84 -9.65
C TYR A 582 19.79 -22.53 -9.62
N LYS A 583 20.44 -22.66 -8.45
CA LYS A 583 21.90 -22.54 -8.32
C LYS A 583 22.64 -23.46 -9.28
N LYS A 584 22.23 -24.73 -9.36
CA LYS A 584 22.88 -25.71 -10.25
C LYS A 584 22.81 -25.28 -11.72
N VAL A 585 21.65 -24.77 -12.17
CA VAL A 585 21.47 -24.27 -13.54
C VAL A 585 22.42 -23.11 -13.83
N ILE A 586 22.47 -22.12 -12.94
CA ILE A 586 23.34 -20.94 -13.11
C ILE A 586 24.82 -21.33 -13.07
N ILE A 587 25.21 -22.28 -12.20
CA ILE A 587 26.59 -22.78 -12.15
C ILE A 587 27.00 -23.43 -13.48
N GLU A 588 26.15 -24.25 -14.09
CA GLU A 588 26.44 -24.87 -15.39
C GLU A 588 26.47 -23.82 -16.52
N GLU A 589 25.61 -22.80 -16.46
CA GLU A 589 25.66 -21.68 -17.40
C GLU A 589 26.99 -20.90 -17.30
N ILE A 590 27.44 -20.61 -16.09
CA ILE A 590 28.72 -19.90 -15.86
C ILE A 590 29.91 -20.77 -16.30
N LYS A 591 29.88 -22.09 -16.03
CA LYS A 591 30.94 -23.01 -16.50
C LYS A 591 31.04 -23.08 -18.02
N SER A 592 29.89 -23.05 -18.72
CA SER A 592 29.84 -23.16 -20.18
C SER A 592 30.21 -21.86 -20.90
N LYS A 593 29.80 -20.70 -20.37
CA LYS A 593 30.04 -19.38 -20.99
C LYS A 593 31.32 -18.69 -20.50
N GLY A 594 31.88 -19.15 -19.37
CA GLY A 594 32.86 -18.38 -18.60
C GLY A 594 32.24 -17.15 -17.95
N LEU A 595 32.88 -16.56 -16.94
CA LEU A 595 32.60 -15.14 -16.63
C LEU A 595 33.15 -14.34 -17.80
N LEU A 596 32.25 -13.95 -18.70
CA LEU A 596 32.52 -13.07 -19.84
C LEU A 596 33.43 -11.92 -19.39
N ASN A 597 34.37 -11.49 -20.23
CA ASN A 597 35.21 -10.31 -19.99
C ASN A 597 34.33 -9.09 -19.65
N ILE A 598 34.24 -8.69 -18.37
CA ILE A 598 33.37 -7.59 -17.94
C ILE A 598 34.23 -6.38 -17.54
N PRO A 599 34.13 -5.23 -18.24
CA PRO A 599 34.77 -3.96 -17.86
C PRO A 599 34.52 -3.51 -16.41
N PHE A 600 33.50 -4.06 -15.75
CA PHE A 600 33.13 -3.77 -14.36
C PHE A 600 34.15 -4.33 -13.37
N ILE A 601 34.63 -5.58 -13.54
CA ILE A 601 35.64 -6.18 -12.65
C ILE A 601 36.95 -5.40 -12.68
N LYS A 602 37.41 -4.99 -13.87
CA LYS A 602 38.56 -4.08 -13.99
C LYS A 602 38.30 -2.75 -13.27
N GLY A 603 37.08 -2.24 -13.33
CA GLY A 603 36.67 -1.02 -12.61
C GLY A 603 36.75 -1.14 -11.09
N TYR A 604 36.56 -2.34 -10.53
CA TYR A 604 36.79 -2.62 -9.11
C TYR A 604 38.27 -2.61 -8.76
N HIS A 605 39.13 -3.27 -9.54
CA HIS A 605 40.58 -3.23 -9.32
C HIS A 605 41.14 -1.79 -9.41
N ASP A 606 40.64 -0.98 -10.35
CA ASP A 606 40.92 0.46 -10.44
C ASP A 606 40.44 1.23 -9.18
N LEU A 607 39.30 0.85 -8.61
CA LEU A 607 38.75 1.44 -7.39
C LEU A 607 39.58 1.05 -6.17
N TYR A 608 39.90 -0.23 -5.99
CA TYR A 608 40.76 -0.75 -4.93
C TYR A 608 42.16 -0.14 -5.00
N GLY A 609 42.74 0.01 -6.20
CA GLY A 609 44.02 0.68 -6.39
C GLY A 609 44.00 2.15 -5.92
N ARG A 610 42.89 2.88 -6.14
CA ARG A 610 42.71 4.26 -5.61
C ARG A 610 42.55 4.31 -4.10
N CYS A 611 42.14 3.20 -3.49
CA CYS A 611 42.12 3.00 -2.04
C CYS A 611 43.41 2.36 -1.49
N ASN A 612 44.49 2.27 -2.30
CA ASN A 612 45.77 1.64 -1.94
C ASN A 612 45.67 0.14 -1.59
N VAL A 613 44.78 -0.58 -2.28
CA VAL A 613 44.59 -2.03 -2.14
C VAL A 613 45.04 -2.70 -3.45
N SER A 614 46.16 -3.44 -3.39
CA SER A 614 46.81 -4.04 -4.57
C SER A 614 46.22 -5.37 -5.03
N ASP A 615 45.67 -6.17 -4.10
CA ASP A 615 45.27 -7.57 -4.33
C ASP A 615 43.84 -7.87 -3.86
N GLY A 616 42.92 -6.91 -4.02
CA GLY A 616 41.52 -7.08 -3.61
C GLY A 616 40.76 -8.03 -4.53
N GLU A 617 40.44 -9.24 -4.05
CA GLU A 617 39.51 -10.15 -4.75
C GLU A 617 38.07 -9.66 -4.57
N THR A 618 37.39 -9.32 -5.67
CA THR A 618 35.98 -8.88 -5.63
C THR A 618 35.04 -10.03 -5.24
N PRO A 619 33.82 -9.76 -4.73
CA PRO A 619 32.88 -10.84 -4.39
C PRO A 619 32.53 -11.78 -5.56
N PRO A 620 32.30 -11.31 -6.80
CA PRO A 620 32.12 -12.19 -7.95
C PRO A 620 33.34 -13.07 -8.25
N GLU A 621 34.56 -12.54 -8.13
CA GLU A 621 35.80 -13.31 -8.34
C GLU A 621 35.95 -14.41 -7.29
N TYR A 622 35.72 -14.08 -6.01
CA TYR A 622 35.72 -15.04 -4.91
C TYR A 622 34.71 -16.18 -5.14
N LEU A 623 33.48 -15.84 -5.50
CA LEU A 623 32.42 -16.82 -5.75
C LEU A 623 32.76 -17.71 -6.98
N LEU A 624 33.35 -17.15 -8.03
CA LEU A 624 33.81 -17.92 -9.18
C LEU A 624 34.93 -18.89 -8.80
N ARG A 625 35.90 -18.42 -8.00
CA ARG A 625 37.00 -19.27 -7.53
C ARG A 625 36.48 -20.44 -6.71
N LEU A 626 35.50 -20.22 -5.83
CA LEU A 626 34.83 -21.32 -5.11
C LEU A 626 34.15 -22.33 -6.03
N ILE A 627 33.51 -21.88 -7.12
CA ILE A 627 32.93 -22.79 -8.13
C ILE A 627 34.04 -23.62 -8.79
N LYS A 628 35.17 -23.00 -9.17
CA LYS A 628 36.30 -23.68 -9.82
C LYS A 628 36.99 -24.69 -8.90
N GLU A 629 37.23 -24.32 -7.64
CA GLU A 629 37.95 -25.15 -6.67
C GLU A 629 37.07 -26.25 -6.06
N LYS A 630 35.81 -25.94 -5.74
CA LYS A 630 34.92 -26.81 -4.95
C LYS A 630 33.71 -27.34 -5.72
N GLY A 631 33.50 -26.90 -6.96
CA GLY A 631 32.38 -27.32 -7.81
C GLY A 631 31.01 -26.79 -7.37
N ARG A 632 30.93 -25.91 -6.37
CA ARG A 632 29.68 -25.43 -5.77
C ARG A 632 29.82 -24.02 -5.18
N LEU A 633 28.69 -23.33 -5.07
CA LEU A 633 28.58 -22.09 -4.29
C LEU A 633 28.51 -22.36 -2.78
N PRO A 634 28.89 -21.37 -1.94
CA PRO A 634 28.57 -21.44 -0.52
C PRO A 634 27.05 -21.53 -0.34
N SER A 635 26.62 -22.20 0.73
CA SER A 635 25.23 -22.29 1.13
C SER A 635 25.15 -21.81 2.56
N ILE A 636 24.61 -20.60 2.72
CA ILE A 636 24.54 -19.88 3.99
C ILE A 636 23.10 -19.88 4.47
N ASN A 637 22.21 -19.21 3.72
CA ASN A 637 20.77 -19.22 3.90
C ASN A 637 20.10 -18.72 2.61
N THR A 638 18.79 -18.88 2.50
CA THR A 638 18.05 -18.58 1.27
C THR A 638 18.23 -17.16 0.75
N ALA A 639 18.35 -16.15 1.63
CA ALA A 639 18.52 -14.76 1.22
C ALA A 639 19.95 -14.47 0.74
N VAL A 640 20.95 -14.92 1.51
CA VAL A 640 22.38 -14.75 1.19
C VAL A 640 22.73 -15.47 -0.10
N ASP A 641 22.20 -16.68 -0.25
CA ASP A 641 22.41 -17.51 -1.42
C ASP A 641 21.77 -16.91 -2.69
N ALA A 642 20.64 -16.22 -2.54
CA ALA A 642 19.96 -15.55 -3.64
C ALA A 642 20.76 -14.34 -4.16
N TYR A 643 21.19 -13.41 -3.30
CA TYR A 643 21.95 -12.25 -3.78
C TYR A 643 23.35 -12.64 -4.28
N ASN A 644 23.98 -13.70 -3.73
CA ASN A 644 25.26 -14.21 -4.24
C ASN A 644 25.16 -14.74 -5.66
N LEU A 645 24.04 -15.38 -6.04
CA LEU A 645 23.81 -15.79 -7.43
C LEU A 645 23.75 -14.59 -8.37
N VAL A 646 23.10 -13.52 -7.93
CA VAL A 646 22.96 -12.30 -8.73
C VAL A 646 24.30 -11.55 -8.82
N SER A 647 25.07 -11.51 -7.74
CA SER A 647 26.44 -10.99 -7.74
C SER A 647 27.30 -11.66 -8.82
N LEU A 648 27.24 -12.99 -8.93
CA LEU A 648 27.91 -13.73 -10.00
C LEU A 648 27.38 -13.41 -11.39
N LYS A 649 26.06 -13.40 -11.56
CA LYS A 649 25.41 -13.21 -12.86
C LYS A 649 25.72 -11.85 -13.47
N TYR A 650 25.77 -10.79 -12.65
CA TYR A 650 26.01 -9.42 -13.10
C TYR A 650 27.48 -8.97 -12.95
N ALA A 651 28.32 -9.78 -12.29
CA ALA A 651 29.68 -9.41 -11.87
C ALA A 651 29.72 -8.07 -11.11
N LEU A 652 28.80 -7.93 -10.15
CA LEU A 652 28.69 -6.78 -9.26
C LEU A 652 28.75 -7.22 -7.81
N SER A 653 29.21 -6.32 -6.96
CA SER A 653 29.24 -6.53 -5.51
C SER A 653 27.86 -6.28 -4.91
N LEU A 654 27.29 -7.29 -4.24
CA LEU A 654 26.02 -7.18 -3.53
C LEU A 654 26.23 -7.49 -2.06
N GLY A 655 25.61 -6.69 -1.20
CA GLY A 655 25.64 -6.88 0.25
C GLY A 655 24.25 -6.73 0.87
N ALA A 656 24.06 -7.33 2.04
CA ALA A 656 22.80 -7.33 2.74
C ALA A 656 23.00 -7.20 4.25
N HIS A 657 22.11 -6.44 4.90
CA HIS A 657 22.18 -6.13 6.33
C HIS A 657 20.82 -6.35 7.01
N ASP A 658 20.83 -6.85 8.24
CA ASP A 658 19.62 -6.94 9.06
C ASP A 658 19.22 -5.55 9.59
N ILE A 659 18.10 -5.03 9.09
CA ILE A 659 17.61 -3.67 9.41
C ILE A 659 17.38 -3.49 10.91
N SER A 660 16.98 -4.53 11.63
CA SER A 660 16.72 -4.43 13.07
C SER A 660 17.98 -4.03 13.85
N LYS A 661 19.17 -4.36 13.32
CA LYS A 661 20.46 -4.16 13.98
C LYS A 661 21.20 -2.88 13.54
N ILE A 662 20.74 -2.20 12.50
CA ILE A 662 21.35 -0.96 11.98
C ILE A 662 21.11 0.21 12.95
N GLN A 663 22.08 1.07 13.20
CA GLN A 663 21.94 2.27 14.04
C GLN A 663 21.86 3.54 13.18
N GLY A 664 20.67 4.14 13.10
CA GLY A 664 20.45 5.38 12.36
C GLY A 664 20.49 5.20 10.84
N ASN A 665 21.06 6.20 10.16
CA ASN A 665 21.16 6.21 8.70
C ASN A 665 22.37 5.41 8.21
N VAL A 666 22.29 4.86 7.00
CA VAL A 666 23.38 4.12 6.37
C VAL A 666 24.00 4.96 5.26
N SER A 667 25.33 5.09 5.25
CA SER A 667 26.06 5.75 4.18
C SER A 667 27.18 4.90 3.62
N MET A 668 27.41 5.03 2.32
CA MET A 668 28.66 4.61 1.68
C MET A 668 29.63 5.79 1.73
N LYS A 669 30.74 5.64 2.44
CA LYS A 669 31.67 6.74 2.77
C LYS A 669 33.14 6.36 2.68
N VAL A 670 34.02 7.37 2.61
CA VAL A 670 35.47 7.18 2.68
C VAL A 670 35.93 7.32 4.13
N SER A 671 36.64 6.32 4.63
CA SER A 671 37.17 6.26 6.00
C SER A 671 38.17 7.37 6.26
N SER A 672 38.00 8.00 7.42
CA SER A 672 38.93 8.98 7.98
C SER A 672 40.16 8.32 8.64
N GLY A 673 40.09 7.02 8.89
CA GLY A 673 41.14 6.19 9.49
C GLY A 673 40.97 5.94 11.00
N GLY A 674 39.84 6.34 11.58
CA GLY A 674 39.51 6.14 13.00
C GLY A 674 38.35 5.18 13.25
N GLU A 675 37.76 4.63 12.19
CA GLU A 675 36.64 3.72 12.26
C GLU A 675 37.10 2.31 12.64
N GLU A 676 36.43 1.73 13.64
CA GLU A 676 36.64 0.34 14.05
C GLU A 676 35.75 -0.61 13.24
N PHE A 677 36.32 -1.71 12.76
CA PHE A 677 35.62 -2.76 12.03
C PHE A 677 35.85 -4.11 12.69
N ILE A 678 34.79 -4.86 12.97
CA ILE A 678 34.91 -6.24 13.42
C ILE A 678 34.46 -7.20 12.31
N PRO A 679 35.39 -7.96 11.70
CA PRO A 679 35.06 -8.90 10.63
C PRO A 679 34.05 -9.96 11.09
N LEU A 680 33.13 -10.33 10.22
CA LEU A 680 32.19 -11.41 10.49
C LEU A 680 32.94 -12.73 10.80
N GLY A 681 32.69 -13.28 12.00
CA GLY A 681 33.37 -14.48 12.49
C GLY A 681 34.62 -14.21 13.34
N SER A 682 35.05 -12.95 13.48
CA SER A 682 36.08 -12.51 14.42
C SER A 682 35.46 -11.89 15.67
N LYS A 683 36.24 -11.84 16.77
CA LYS A 683 35.94 -11.03 17.95
C LYS A 683 36.89 -9.84 18.11
N GLU A 684 37.94 -9.78 17.30
CA GLU A 684 38.98 -8.77 17.40
C GLU A 684 38.70 -7.62 16.43
N PRO A 685 38.60 -6.38 16.93
CA PRO A 685 38.46 -5.21 16.08
C PRO A 685 39.73 -4.91 15.31
N VAL A 686 39.55 -4.42 14.08
CA VAL A 686 40.62 -3.89 13.23
C VAL A 686 40.28 -2.47 12.82
N GLN A 687 41.31 -1.65 12.67
CA GLN A 687 41.16 -0.25 12.25
C GLN A 687 41.05 -0.17 10.73
N VAL A 688 40.04 0.53 10.23
CA VAL A 688 39.90 0.83 8.80
C VAL A 688 40.95 1.87 8.43
N LYS A 689 41.61 1.69 7.27
CA LYS A 689 42.66 2.63 6.87
C LYS A 689 42.03 3.86 6.23
N LYS A 690 42.62 5.02 6.53
CA LYS A 690 42.26 6.29 5.90
C LYS A 690 42.33 6.18 4.37
N GLY A 691 41.25 6.61 3.70
CA GLY A 691 41.16 6.62 2.23
C GLY A 691 40.55 5.36 1.60
N GLU A 692 40.30 4.31 2.39
CA GLU A 692 39.46 3.18 1.98
C GLU A 692 37.97 3.53 2.17
N TYR A 693 37.05 2.86 1.48
CA TYR A 693 35.62 3.11 1.66
C TYR A 693 34.91 1.99 2.44
N VAL A 694 33.82 2.39 3.07
CA VAL A 694 32.99 1.55 3.93
C VAL A 694 31.50 1.84 3.70
N CYS A 695 30.67 0.80 3.86
CA CYS A 695 29.26 0.95 4.17
C CYS A 695 29.15 0.99 5.69
N ALA A 696 28.65 2.09 6.26
CA ALA A 696 28.57 2.29 7.69
C ALA A 696 27.20 2.84 8.08
N ASP A 697 26.78 2.52 9.30
CA ASP A 697 25.71 3.25 9.97
C ASP A 697 26.31 4.34 10.89
N GLU A 698 25.51 4.93 11.78
CA GLU A 698 25.98 6.01 12.67
C GLU A 698 26.98 5.54 13.73
N GLU A 699 27.04 4.24 14.01
CA GLU A 699 27.89 3.68 15.07
C GLU A 699 28.93 2.67 14.55
N HIS A 700 28.64 1.95 13.46
CA HIS A 700 29.37 0.75 13.06
C HIS A 700 29.70 0.73 11.57
N VAL A 701 30.88 0.17 11.25
CA VAL A 701 31.21 -0.25 9.89
C VAL A 701 30.52 -1.57 9.57
N LEU A 702 29.57 -1.54 8.65
CA LEU A 702 28.76 -2.69 8.25
C LEU A 702 29.45 -3.57 7.21
N CYS A 703 30.17 -2.94 6.28
CA CYS A 703 30.94 -3.61 5.24
C CYS A 703 32.15 -2.76 4.84
N TRP A 704 33.31 -3.39 4.68
CA TRP A 704 34.57 -2.73 4.33
C TRP A 704 35.02 -3.14 2.93
N LEU A 705 35.20 -2.14 2.05
CA LEU A 705 35.58 -2.29 0.63
C LEU A 705 34.65 -3.24 -0.15
N ASP A 706 33.40 -3.42 0.32
CA ASP A 706 32.40 -4.38 -0.20
C ASP A 706 32.87 -5.85 -0.30
N ILE A 707 34.04 -6.17 0.26
CA ILE A 707 34.64 -7.52 0.27
C ILE A 707 34.66 -8.15 1.67
N LYS A 708 34.51 -7.34 2.73
CA LYS A 708 34.55 -7.80 4.13
C LYS A 708 33.27 -7.38 4.85
N GLN A 709 32.44 -8.37 5.18
CA GLN A 709 31.21 -8.17 5.96
C GLN A 709 31.53 -7.98 7.45
N GLY A 710 30.86 -7.03 8.10
CA GLY A 710 30.95 -6.79 9.54
C GLY A 710 30.03 -7.68 10.38
N MET A 711 30.38 -7.88 11.65
CA MET A 711 29.65 -8.77 12.55
C MET A 711 28.31 -8.24 13.09
N TYR A 712 28.03 -6.94 12.96
CA TYR A 712 26.93 -6.26 13.65
C TYR A 712 25.56 -6.51 13.00
N THR A 713 25.51 -6.57 11.67
CA THR A 713 24.24 -6.66 10.91
C THR A 713 24.11 -7.90 10.02
N PRO A 714 24.54 -9.11 10.45
CA PRO A 714 24.47 -10.29 9.60
C PRO A 714 23.03 -10.70 9.36
N VAL A 715 22.74 -11.06 8.11
CA VAL A 715 21.47 -11.67 7.68
C VAL A 715 21.45 -13.12 8.14
N ALA A 716 20.56 -13.43 9.08
CA ALA A 716 20.42 -14.75 9.71
C ALA A 716 18.97 -15.25 9.63
N ALA A 717 18.70 -16.47 10.08
CA ALA A 717 17.36 -17.07 10.01
C ALA A 717 16.28 -16.26 10.76
N ASN A 718 16.67 -15.47 11.76
CA ASN A 718 15.76 -14.60 12.51
C ASN A 718 15.60 -13.19 11.93
N THR A 719 16.34 -12.83 10.88
CA THR A 719 16.20 -11.54 10.20
C THR A 719 14.82 -11.46 9.54
N LYS A 720 14.11 -10.37 9.82
CA LYS A 720 12.76 -10.09 9.28
C LYS A 720 12.74 -9.00 8.22
N SER A 721 13.73 -8.12 8.23
CA SER A 721 13.88 -7.04 7.25
C SER A 721 15.35 -6.93 6.82
N ILE A 722 15.59 -6.83 5.53
CA ILE A 722 16.90 -6.79 4.90
C ILE A 722 17.09 -5.43 4.22
N LEU A 723 18.21 -4.76 4.49
CA LEU A 723 18.73 -3.69 3.65
C LEU A 723 19.71 -4.32 2.66
N LEU A 724 19.29 -4.47 1.41
CA LEU A 724 20.09 -4.97 0.30
C LEU A 724 20.71 -3.80 -0.46
N TYR A 725 21.92 -3.95 -0.97
CA TYR A 725 22.49 -3.02 -1.93
C TYR A 725 23.30 -3.75 -2.99
N ALA A 726 23.36 -3.15 -4.18
CA ALA A 726 24.39 -3.44 -5.16
C ALA A 726 25.30 -2.22 -5.26
N GLN A 727 26.59 -2.46 -5.16
CA GLN A 727 27.62 -1.47 -5.43
C GLN A 727 28.11 -1.67 -6.87
N GLY A 728 28.30 -0.58 -7.59
CA GLY A 728 28.95 -0.53 -8.89
C GLY A 728 30.06 0.52 -8.90
N ASN A 729 30.80 0.58 -10.00
CA ASN A 729 31.90 1.52 -10.17
C ASN A 729 31.66 2.47 -11.37
N LYS A 730 32.66 3.29 -11.70
CA LYS A 730 32.61 4.25 -12.81
C LYS A 730 32.22 3.60 -14.15
N ASN A 731 32.60 2.33 -14.36
CA ASN A 731 32.31 1.58 -15.59
C ASN A 731 30.95 0.88 -15.55
N THR A 732 30.25 0.84 -14.42
CA THR A 732 28.95 0.17 -14.27
C THR A 732 27.82 1.06 -14.80
N PRO A 733 27.03 0.61 -15.79
CA PRO A 733 25.80 1.28 -16.21
C PRO A 733 24.78 1.24 -15.09
N GLU A 734 24.06 2.35 -14.92
CA GLU A 734 23.04 2.49 -13.88
C GLU A 734 21.91 1.46 -14.02
N ASP A 735 21.48 1.21 -15.26
CA ASP A 735 20.50 0.16 -15.58
C ASP A 735 20.95 -1.24 -15.13
N SER A 736 22.23 -1.58 -15.30
CA SER A 736 22.77 -2.87 -14.87
C SER A 736 22.78 -2.99 -13.35
N LEU A 737 23.11 -1.89 -12.66
CA LEU A 737 23.10 -1.82 -11.20
C LEU A 737 21.67 -1.99 -10.66
N ARG A 738 20.71 -1.25 -11.21
CA ARG A 738 19.28 -1.33 -10.85
C ARG A 738 18.68 -2.71 -11.11
N LYS A 739 18.91 -3.29 -12.29
CA LYS A 739 18.46 -4.65 -12.64
C LYS A 739 19.03 -5.72 -11.69
N SER A 740 20.27 -5.56 -11.25
CA SER A 740 20.87 -6.50 -10.30
C SER A 740 20.16 -6.47 -8.93
N VAL A 741 19.81 -5.29 -8.42
CA VAL A 741 19.07 -5.18 -7.15
C VAL A 741 17.66 -5.74 -7.30
N GLU A 742 16.94 -5.39 -8.37
CA GLU A 742 15.60 -5.91 -8.64
C GLU A 742 15.60 -7.45 -8.77
N GLU A 743 16.56 -8.04 -9.49
CA GLU A 743 16.65 -9.50 -9.61
C GLU A 743 16.99 -10.17 -8.28
N ALA A 744 17.88 -9.59 -7.48
CA ALA A 744 18.20 -10.11 -6.14
C ALA A 744 16.99 -10.04 -5.20
N CYS A 745 16.27 -8.91 -5.19
CA CYS A 745 15.03 -8.76 -4.46
C CYS A 745 13.99 -9.79 -4.90
N ASN A 746 13.76 -9.95 -6.22
CA ASN A 746 12.81 -10.92 -6.76
C ASN A 746 13.16 -12.38 -6.37
N LEU A 747 14.44 -12.74 -6.36
CA LEU A 747 14.85 -14.08 -5.90
C LEU A 747 14.67 -14.24 -4.39
N ILE A 748 15.02 -13.22 -3.60
CA ILE A 748 14.82 -13.25 -2.15
C ILE A 748 13.33 -13.38 -1.83
N THR A 749 12.46 -12.56 -2.41
CA THR A 749 11.01 -12.64 -2.15
C THR A 749 10.40 -13.94 -2.65
N LYS A 750 10.85 -14.47 -3.80
CA LYS A 750 10.41 -15.77 -4.31
C LYS A 750 10.70 -16.93 -3.36
N TYR A 751 11.85 -16.94 -2.68
CA TYR A 751 12.29 -18.07 -1.86
C TYR A 751 12.19 -17.85 -0.34
N CYS A 752 12.07 -16.60 0.10
CA CYS A 752 11.93 -16.21 1.51
C CYS A 752 10.56 -15.60 1.82
N GLY A 753 9.73 -15.26 0.82
CA GLY A 753 8.57 -14.41 1.02
C GLY A 753 8.98 -12.94 1.27
N GLY A 754 7.99 -12.12 1.62
CA GLY A 754 8.20 -10.69 1.87
C GLY A 754 8.03 -9.82 0.62
N GLU A 755 8.16 -8.52 0.84
CA GLU A 755 7.99 -7.46 -0.18
C GLU A 755 9.20 -6.54 -0.15
N TYR A 756 9.51 -5.90 -1.29
CA TYR A 756 10.64 -4.99 -1.35
C TYR A 756 10.31 -3.65 -1.97
N VAL A 757 11.11 -2.64 -1.61
CA VAL A 757 11.12 -1.31 -2.21
C VAL A 757 12.55 -0.93 -2.55
N ILE A 758 12.76 -0.33 -3.72
CA ILE A 758 14.04 0.32 -4.05
C ILE A 758 14.08 1.66 -3.32
N LEU A 759 15.15 1.95 -2.59
CA LEU A 759 15.29 3.18 -1.82
C LEU A 759 15.97 4.26 -2.67
N SER A 760 15.45 5.50 -2.60
CA SER A 760 16.11 6.69 -3.13
C SER A 760 17.15 7.21 -2.14
N GLU A 761 18.33 7.61 -2.63
CA GLU A 761 19.30 8.32 -1.78
C GLU A 761 18.75 9.68 -1.36
N LYS A 762 18.95 10.06 -0.09
CA LYS A 762 18.61 11.41 0.37
C LYS A 762 19.65 12.39 -0.20
N GLU A 763 19.22 13.44 -0.90
CA GLU A 763 20.07 14.62 -1.12
C GLU A 763 20.36 15.25 0.25
N GLU A 764 21.64 15.48 0.55
CA GLU A 764 22.06 15.93 1.88
C GLU A 764 21.37 17.25 2.24
N SER A 765 20.67 17.28 3.38
CA SER A 765 20.10 18.50 3.94
C SER A 765 21.23 19.42 4.40
N ALA A 766 21.28 20.65 3.86
CA ALA A 766 22.31 21.64 4.18
C ALA A 766 22.59 21.77 5.69
N ARG A 767 23.85 21.59 6.10
CA ARG A 767 24.31 21.80 7.49
C ARG A 767 24.22 23.28 7.88
N PHE A 768 23.77 23.58 9.10
CA PHE A 768 23.76 24.95 9.62
C PHE A 768 25.10 25.27 10.29
N PRO A 769 25.87 26.27 9.83
CA PRO A 769 27.26 26.46 10.26
C PRO A 769 27.42 26.94 11.71
N LEU A 770 26.36 27.45 12.36
CA LEU A 770 26.44 28.04 13.70
C LEU A 770 25.91 27.10 14.78
N ASN A 771 26.60 27.07 15.93
CA ASN A 771 26.13 26.43 17.16
C ASN A 771 25.45 27.44 18.06
N LEU A 772 24.15 27.63 17.87
CA LEU A 772 23.35 28.55 18.65
C LEU A 772 22.75 27.86 19.88
N LYS A 773 22.92 28.47 21.06
CA LYS A 773 22.39 27.98 22.34
C LYS A 773 21.67 29.08 23.11
N VAL A 774 20.67 28.70 23.91
CA VAL A 774 20.10 29.58 24.92
C VAL A 774 21.07 29.72 26.08
N GLY A 775 21.42 30.95 26.47
CA GLY A 775 22.24 31.25 27.64
C GLY A 775 21.53 32.16 28.62
N LYS A 776 21.88 32.08 29.91
CA LYS A 776 21.38 32.99 30.96
C LYS A 776 22.50 33.84 31.52
N ILE A 777 22.33 35.16 31.53
CA ILE A 777 23.30 36.08 32.13
C ILE A 777 23.23 35.97 33.66
N ILE A 778 24.32 35.54 34.28
CA ILE A 778 24.45 35.35 35.74
C ILE A 778 25.37 36.37 36.40
N GLY A 779 26.07 37.21 35.64
CA GLY A 779 26.87 38.30 36.16
C GLY A 779 27.22 39.34 35.09
N VAL A 780 27.27 40.61 35.48
CA VAL A 780 27.57 41.75 34.59
C VAL A 780 28.55 42.68 35.30
N LYS A 781 29.71 42.95 34.68
CA LYS A 781 30.71 43.90 35.18
C LYS A 781 31.04 44.92 34.11
N ASP A 782 31.46 46.11 34.53
CA ASP A 782 32.08 47.07 33.60
C ASP A 782 33.39 46.51 33.07
N HIS A 783 33.65 46.71 31.78
CA HIS A 783 34.97 46.48 31.25
C HIS A 783 35.92 47.56 31.81
N PRO A 784 37.09 47.19 32.37
CA PRO A 784 38.00 48.13 33.04
C PRO A 784 38.51 49.22 32.09
N ASP A 785 38.79 48.84 30.84
CA ASP A 785 39.45 49.71 29.85
C ASP A 785 38.55 50.08 28.65
N ALA A 786 37.21 49.95 28.77
CA ALA A 786 36.30 50.28 27.68
C ALA A 786 34.93 50.78 28.14
N GLU A 787 34.61 52.03 27.82
CA GLU A 787 33.39 52.71 28.28
C GLU A 787 32.08 52.13 27.74
N LYS A 788 32.13 51.40 26.61
CA LYS A 788 30.95 50.84 25.93
C LYS A 788 30.75 49.33 26.16
N LEU A 789 31.69 48.65 26.82
CA LEU A 789 31.68 47.18 26.92
C LEU A 789 31.31 46.71 28.33
N TYR A 790 30.55 45.61 28.38
CA TYR A 790 30.36 44.81 29.59
C TYR A 790 31.10 43.48 29.48
N ILE A 791 31.54 42.99 30.63
CA ILE A 791 32.00 41.61 30.82
C ILE A 791 30.83 40.83 31.44
N LEU A 792 30.32 39.85 30.70
CA LEU A 792 29.18 39.03 31.06
C LEU A 792 29.63 37.63 31.45
N GLN A 793 29.07 37.09 32.53
CA GLN A 793 29.14 35.67 32.86
C GLN A 793 27.82 35.04 32.43
N VAL A 794 27.89 34.04 31.54
CA VAL A 794 26.72 33.41 30.93
C VAL A 794 26.72 31.92 31.22
N ASP A 795 25.61 31.43 31.74
CA ASP A 795 25.33 30.01 31.99
C ASP A 795 24.70 29.39 30.74
N LEU A 796 25.31 28.34 30.19
CA LEU A 796 24.82 27.54 29.06
C LEU A 796 24.33 26.16 29.53
N GLY A 797 23.97 26.01 30.80
CA GLY A 797 23.43 24.78 31.38
C GLY A 797 24.51 23.84 31.90
N ASN A 798 25.39 23.35 31.02
CA ASN A 798 26.49 22.44 31.38
C ASN A 798 27.86 23.14 31.54
N GLU A 799 27.97 24.38 31.07
CA GLU A 799 29.20 25.17 31.10
C GLU A 799 28.87 26.65 31.38
N LYS A 800 29.86 27.39 31.88
CA LYS A 800 29.77 28.84 32.07
C LYS A 800 30.83 29.51 31.22
N ARG A 801 30.46 30.56 30.50
CA ARG A 801 31.37 31.30 29.61
C ARG A 801 31.41 32.78 29.94
N GLN A 802 32.57 33.38 29.70
CA GLN A 802 32.75 34.82 29.76
C GLN A 802 32.57 35.42 28.36
N LEU A 803 31.60 36.31 28.21
CA LEU A 803 31.37 37.05 26.97
C LEU A 803 31.69 38.54 27.19
N VAL A 804 32.21 39.22 26.18
CA VAL A 804 32.39 40.68 26.19
C VAL A 804 31.47 41.28 25.13
N ALA A 805 30.59 42.20 25.52
CA ALA A 805 29.55 42.73 24.64
C ALA A 805 29.32 44.23 24.79
N GLY A 806 29.01 44.90 23.68
CA GLY A 806 28.80 46.36 23.59
C GLY A 806 27.42 46.85 23.99
N LEU A 807 26.88 46.39 25.13
CA LEU A 807 25.49 46.69 25.55
C LEU A 807 25.35 47.87 26.51
N LYS A 808 26.45 48.45 27.00
CA LYS A 808 26.46 49.47 28.07
C LYS A 808 25.75 50.78 27.72
N GLY A 809 25.71 51.14 26.43
CA GLY A 809 24.95 52.30 25.95
C GLY A 809 23.45 52.07 25.80
N TYR A 810 22.98 50.82 25.90
CA TYR A 810 21.60 50.42 25.59
C TYR A 810 20.86 49.81 26.79
N TYR A 811 21.60 49.20 27.72
CA TYR A 811 21.03 48.54 28.88
C TYR A 811 21.81 48.88 30.15
N PRO A 812 21.13 49.22 31.26
CA PRO A 812 21.76 49.21 32.58
C PRO A 812 22.05 47.75 33.01
N LYS A 813 23.06 47.55 33.87
CA LYS A 813 23.53 46.21 34.27
C LYS A 813 22.42 45.36 34.87
N GLU A 814 21.57 45.98 35.66
CA GLU A 814 20.46 45.36 36.39
C GLU A 814 19.42 44.81 35.42
N ALA A 815 19.24 45.44 34.25
CA ALA A 815 18.31 44.98 33.23
C ALA A 815 18.82 43.76 32.48
N LEU A 816 20.13 43.49 32.47
CA LEU A 816 20.73 42.33 31.79
C LEU A 816 20.82 41.10 32.69
N LEU A 817 20.92 41.29 34.00
CA LEU A 817 21.02 40.18 34.95
C LEU A 817 19.78 39.28 34.86
N ASN A 818 19.99 37.96 34.86
CA ASN A 818 18.98 36.92 34.69
C ASN A 818 18.26 36.86 33.34
N LYS A 819 18.59 37.72 32.36
CA LYS A 819 18.01 37.59 31.02
C LYS A 819 18.51 36.34 30.31
N LYS A 820 17.60 35.71 29.56
CA LYS A 820 17.92 34.67 28.58
C LYS A 820 18.27 35.33 27.25
N ILE A 821 19.32 34.83 26.62
CA ILE A 821 19.90 35.35 25.37
C ILE A 821 20.26 34.18 24.46
N ILE A 822 20.56 34.46 23.20
CA ILE A 822 21.13 33.49 22.27
C ILE A 822 22.63 33.71 22.16
N VAL A 823 23.39 32.62 22.27
CA VAL A 823 24.86 32.62 22.23
C VAL A 823 25.35 31.77 21.06
N VAL A 824 26.28 32.30 20.29
CA VAL A 824 27.07 31.55 19.30
C VAL A 824 28.20 30.83 20.04
N ALA A 825 28.03 29.53 20.25
CA ALA A 825 28.89 28.71 21.11
C ALA A 825 30.10 28.07 20.39
N ASN A 826 30.11 28.05 19.06
CA ASN A 826 31.23 27.54 18.25
C ASN A 826 32.08 28.66 17.61
N LEU A 827 31.89 29.92 18.00
CA LEU A 827 32.72 31.03 17.51
C LEU A 827 34.11 30.99 18.16
N LYS A 828 35.16 31.15 17.35
CA LYS A 828 36.54 31.23 17.84
C LYS A 828 36.69 32.35 18.90
N PRO A 829 37.26 32.06 20.09
CA PRO A 829 37.44 33.08 21.13
C PRO A 829 38.29 34.27 20.66
N ALA A 830 37.92 35.47 21.11
CA ALA A 830 38.59 36.72 20.73
C ALA A 830 38.91 37.58 21.95
N LYS A 831 40.03 38.31 21.92
CA LYS A 831 40.35 39.30 22.95
C LYS A 831 39.78 40.66 22.54
N LEU A 832 38.82 41.16 23.30
CA LEU A 832 38.23 42.49 23.13
C LEU A 832 38.83 43.40 24.21
N ARG A 833 39.65 44.38 23.79
CA ARG A 833 40.35 45.33 24.69
C ARG A 833 41.10 44.63 25.84
N GLY A 834 41.74 43.51 25.54
CA GLY A 834 42.58 42.74 26.48
C GLY A 834 41.84 41.64 27.24
N ILE A 835 40.50 41.64 27.25
CA ILE A 835 39.67 40.63 27.93
C ILE A 835 39.17 39.58 26.93
N LEU A 836 39.26 38.30 27.30
CA LEU A 836 38.80 37.19 26.45
C LEU A 836 37.26 37.12 26.43
N SER A 837 36.70 37.04 25.22
CA SER A 837 35.30 36.69 24.95
C SER A 837 35.25 35.29 24.33
N ASP A 838 34.66 34.34 25.05
CA ASP A 838 34.55 32.93 24.69
C ASP A 838 33.15 32.62 24.11
N GLY A 839 32.87 33.28 22.99
CA GLY A 839 31.58 33.27 22.31
C GLY A 839 31.05 34.68 22.06
N MET A 840 29.84 34.74 21.49
CA MET A 840 29.17 35.98 21.13
C MET A 840 27.68 35.87 21.45
N LEU A 841 27.10 36.91 22.06
CA LEU A 841 25.65 37.01 22.20
C LEU A 841 25.07 37.71 20.98
N LEU A 842 23.88 37.28 20.55
CA LEU A 842 23.18 37.90 19.43
C LEU A 842 22.21 38.99 19.92
N ALA A 843 22.24 40.14 19.26
CA ALA A 843 21.27 41.23 19.43
C ALA A 843 20.79 41.75 18.08
N ALA A 844 19.52 42.15 17.99
CA ALA A 844 18.96 42.84 16.85
C ALA A 844 19.32 44.33 16.89
N ASP A 845 19.79 44.87 15.76
CA ASP A 845 20.18 46.27 15.58
C ASP A 845 19.59 46.81 14.28
N ASP A 846 18.74 47.84 14.40
CA ASP A 846 18.14 48.57 13.27
C ASP A 846 18.83 49.92 12.98
N GLY A 847 19.96 50.20 13.64
CA GLY A 847 20.72 51.45 13.55
C GLY A 847 20.24 52.54 14.50
N LYS A 848 19.08 52.38 15.16
CA LYS A 848 18.55 53.30 16.18
C LYS A 848 18.37 52.61 17.53
N THR A 849 17.96 51.34 17.52
CA THR A 849 17.65 50.53 18.69
C THR A 849 18.46 49.24 18.64
N VAL A 850 19.09 48.89 19.75
CA VAL A 850 19.72 47.58 19.95
C VAL A 850 18.92 46.79 20.98
N GLU A 851 18.51 45.57 20.61
CA GLU A 851 17.69 44.70 21.43
C GLU A 851 18.27 43.29 21.54
N VAL A 852 18.49 42.80 22.76
CA VAL A 852 18.85 41.38 22.97
C VAL A 852 17.67 40.46 22.64
N LEU A 853 17.95 39.35 21.96
CA LEU A 853 16.90 38.42 21.53
C LEU A 853 16.20 37.75 22.72
N HIS A 854 14.92 37.40 22.54
CA HIS A 854 14.09 36.79 23.58
C HIS A 854 13.79 35.31 23.28
N PRO A 855 14.68 34.37 23.62
CA PRO A 855 14.42 32.95 23.43
C PRO A 855 13.53 32.36 24.54
N GLU A 856 12.62 31.47 24.17
CA GLU A 856 11.87 30.64 25.10
C GLU A 856 12.55 29.27 25.26
N GLY A 857 13.34 29.09 26.32
CA GLY A 857 14.02 27.82 26.59
C GLY A 857 14.85 27.87 27.88
N ASN A 858 15.48 26.76 28.24
CA ASN A 858 16.40 26.68 29.38
C ASN A 858 17.85 26.89 28.92
N PRO A 859 18.75 27.37 29.80
CA PRO A 859 20.18 27.43 29.51
C PRO A 859 20.69 26.09 28.95
N GLY A 860 21.37 26.14 27.81
CA GLY A 860 21.90 24.97 27.10
C GLY A 860 21.00 24.39 26.02
N ASP A 861 19.73 24.79 25.95
CA ASP A 861 18.84 24.38 24.87
C ASP A 861 19.38 24.84 23.50
N LYS A 862 19.35 23.94 22.52
CA LYS A 862 19.76 24.20 21.14
C LYS A 862 18.76 25.14 20.46
N VAL A 863 19.27 26.15 19.78
CA VAL A 863 18.49 26.99 18.86
C VAL A 863 18.76 26.49 17.44
N THR A 864 17.71 26.15 16.69
CA THR A 864 17.80 25.63 15.32
C THR A 864 17.38 26.68 14.29
N CYS A 865 17.83 26.50 13.06
CA CYS A 865 17.46 27.32 11.90
C CYS A 865 16.71 26.43 10.89
N GLY A 866 15.38 26.39 11.01
CA GLY A 866 14.56 25.36 10.34
C GLY A 866 15.02 23.93 10.68
N ASP A 867 15.06 23.04 9.68
CA ASP A 867 15.41 21.61 9.85
C ASP A 867 16.93 21.32 9.81
N ALA A 868 17.77 22.36 9.76
CA ALA A 868 19.21 22.19 9.64
C ALA A 868 19.88 21.96 11.00
N GLU A 869 20.84 21.02 11.05
CA GLU A 869 21.58 20.75 12.28
C GLU A 869 22.72 21.74 12.50
N ASN A 870 22.82 22.29 13.72
CA ASN A 870 23.96 23.10 14.14
C ASN A 870 25.27 22.31 14.04
N SER A 871 26.28 22.94 13.45
CA SER A 871 27.65 22.44 13.41
C SER A 871 28.32 22.45 14.79
N THR A 872 29.21 21.50 15.05
CA THR A 872 30.14 21.50 16.18
C THR A 872 31.51 22.07 15.81
N GLU A 873 31.76 22.35 14.53
CA GLU A 873 33.02 22.90 14.03
C GLU A 873 33.20 24.35 14.48
N THR A 874 34.44 24.72 14.80
CA THR A 874 34.77 26.10 15.20
C THR A 874 34.70 27.03 14.00
N VAL A 875 33.95 28.12 14.11
CA VAL A 875 33.81 29.14 13.04
C VAL A 875 34.57 30.42 13.38
N THR A 876 35.07 31.11 12.35
CA THR A 876 35.68 32.44 12.52
C THR A 876 34.60 33.53 12.52
N PHE A 877 34.96 34.75 12.93
CA PHE A 877 34.04 35.90 12.85
C PHE A 877 33.65 36.22 11.40
N GLU A 878 34.57 36.04 10.44
CA GLU A 878 34.27 36.20 9.02
C GLU A 878 33.26 35.16 8.54
N ASP A 879 33.35 33.92 9.02
CA ASP A 879 32.38 32.86 8.69
C ASP A 879 31.00 33.14 9.29
N PHE A 880 30.95 33.62 10.53
CA PHE A 880 29.71 34.09 11.15
C PHE A 880 29.06 35.20 10.31
N MET A 881 29.84 36.18 9.85
CA MET A 881 29.35 37.31 9.07
C MET A 881 28.79 36.94 7.69
N LYS A 882 29.06 35.72 7.19
CA LYS A 882 28.44 35.17 5.96
C LYS A 882 26.99 34.74 6.20
N SER A 883 26.59 34.45 7.44
CA SER A 883 25.22 34.08 7.79
C SER A 883 24.33 35.33 7.82
N THR A 884 23.18 35.29 7.13
CA THR A 884 22.25 36.42 7.12
C THR A 884 21.19 36.22 8.18
N ILE A 885 21.36 36.87 9.35
CA ILE A 885 20.38 36.84 10.44
C ILE A 885 19.68 38.20 10.53
N VAL A 886 18.36 38.20 10.38
CA VAL A 886 17.52 39.42 10.35
C VAL A 886 16.21 39.24 11.11
N VAL A 887 15.57 40.34 11.49
CA VAL A 887 14.21 40.35 12.03
C VAL A 887 13.18 40.38 10.89
N LYS A 888 12.16 39.54 10.95
CA LYS A 888 11.01 39.52 10.04
C LYS A 888 9.74 39.13 10.78
N ASP A 889 8.66 39.87 10.61
CA ASP A 889 7.39 39.69 11.32
C ASP A 889 7.58 39.57 12.85
N ARG A 890 8.50 40.36 13.43
CA ARG A 890 8.97 40.31 14.84
C ARG A 890 9.69 39.03 15.29
N HIS A 891 10.04 38.14 14.37
CA HIS A 891 10.79 36.92 14.64
C HIS A 891 12.19 37.00 14.05
N VAL A 892 13.13 36.27 14.64
CA VAL A 892 14.51 36.20 14.13
C VAL A 892 14.60 35.10 13.10
N VAL A 893 15.10 35.45 11.91
CA VAL A 893 15.23 34.56 10.75
C VAL A 893 16.69 34.53 10.32
N CYS A 894 17.24 33.34 10.18
CA CYS A 894 18.58 33.10 9.63
C CYS A 894 18.44 32.44 8.26
N ASP A 895 19.06 33.02 7.23
CA ASP A 895 19.05 32.56 5.83
C ASP A 895 17.63 32.19 5.32
N GLY A 896 16.65 33.01 5.71
CA GLY A 896 15.24 32.85 5.32
C GLY A 896 14.43 31.85 6.16
N LYS A 897 15.03 31.16 7.14
CA LYS A 897 14.35 30.23 8.06
C LYS A 897 14.31 30.78 9.49
N PRO A 898 13.21 30.61 10.23
CA PRO A 898 13.10 31.16 11.58
C PRO A 898 14.04 30.43 12.55
N LEU A 899 14.57 31.18 13.51
CA LEU A 899 15.24 30.61 14.66
C LEU A 899 14.20 30.07 15.65
N ASP A 900 14.38 28.81 16.04
CA ASP A 900 13.44 28.07 16.87
C ASP A 900 14.13 27.46 18.09
N VAL A 901 13.41 27.46 19.22
CA VAL A 901 13.76 26.72 20.42
C VAL A 901 12.58 25.84 20.81
N LYS A 902 12.69 24.54 20.57
CA LYS A 902 11.68 23.52 20.95
C LYS A 902 10.26 23.86 20.45
N GLY A 903 10.14 24.28 19.20
CA GLY A 903 8.88 24.65 18.54
C GLY A 903 8.37 26.05 18.89
N ARG A 904 9.24 26.90 19.46
CA ARG A 904 8.93 28.30 19.76
C ARG A 904 9.91 29.23 19.06
N LEU A 905 9.36 30.14 18.27
CA LEU A 905 10.14 31.09 17.50
C LEU A 905 10.82 32.12 18.40
N VAL A 906 12.07 32.43 18.10
CA VAL A 906 12.81 33.50 18.75
C VAL A 906 12.25 34.84 18.28
N SER A 907 11.89 35.71 19.22
CA SER A 907 11.24 36.99 18.94
C SER A 907 12.02 38.19 19.45
N VAL A 908 11.63 39.35 18.93
CA VAL A 908 12.04 40.70 19.36
C VAL A 908 10.80 41.56 19.58
N ASN A 909 10.88 42.55 20.47
CA ASN A 909 9.72 43.37 20.85
C ASN A 909 9.81 44.82 20.35
N LYS A 910 11.02 45.35 20.20
CA LYS A 910 11.28 46.78 19.96
C LYS A 910 11.86 47.06 18.58
N THR A 911 12.67 46.15 18.07
CA THR A 911 13.32 46.28 16.75
C THR A 911 12.37 45.92 15.62
N GLY A 912 12.38 46.71 14.55
CA GLY A 912 11.51 46.53 13.39
C GLY A 912 12.03 45.50 12.39
N ASP A 913 11.19 45.14 11.42
CA ASP A 913 11.58 44.21 10.35
C ASP A 913 12.77 44.74 9.53
N GLY A 914 13.69 43.84 9.18
CA GLY A 914 14.94 44.16 8.51
C GLY A 914 16.10 44.51 9.45
N ALA A 915 15.89 44.58 10.78
CA ALA A 915 16.99 44.75 11.73
C ALA A 915 18.00 43.61 11.57
N LYS A 916 19.30 43.93 11.56
CA LYS A 916 20.35 42.92 11.46
C LYS A 916 20.61 42.34 12.84
N VAL A 917 20.71 41.03 12.93
CA VAL A 917 21.04 40.33 14.17
C VAL A 917 22.50 39.96 14.15
N ARG A 918 23.28 40.52 15.10
CA ARG A 918 24.73 40.33 15.18
C ARG A 918 25.19 40.13 16.60
#